data_AF-A0A176VQG8-F1
#
_entry.id   AF-A0A176VQG8-F1
#
_cell.length_a   1.000
_cell.length_b   1.000
_cell.length_c   1.000
_cell.angle_alpha   90.00
_cell.angle_beta   90.00
_cell.angle_gamma   90.00
#
_symmetry.space_group_name_H-M   'P 1'
#
loop_
_entity.id
_entity.type
_entity.pdbx_description
1 polymer ?
#
loop_
_entity_poly.entity_id
_entity_poly.type
_entity_poly.pdbx_seq_one_letter_code
_entity_poly.pdbx_strand_id
1 'polypeptide(L)'
;MKTSAADVQDGDEIRARRISDDASLGATSVETSLTAGIQPERMALHVTAAPWGVILLFLLALLSFSSRVEWPPIAPTEGQDPSSSSLNALSGSGLRSADDQDAQRGESAFDFGRLWRSSGSSEPELRSALGDPGMRSDKVRVAAEAWNFCNRVGMQTDSALSPRWADCADLSPSLSTSGELAVDDPALREVLYKVSDFDNELKTGDSFPQHEGEEFRSVDDPDLYAVEKEKYLASLCAVNQPVPWHFWMIMLKNGNFDLKSNLCPIAGSSASNYSVSDARAQSYVKSQPVRQLLEKEGGFPCFGPGCMNQPLLYHNWSQLEIRGAMDSGDTTKSRSSLTGSFYGTYDLDSEDSMDSSYFSVRWYKNESPGSWTFHHVLRVSDKYPWLMLYLRADATRGGSGGYPWDTRGMMHTVPKSPDFKVVVSLDVIRGGGSKSQFYLLDIGGCWKNDGNPCNGDLATDVTRYSEMIINPDIDSWCAPDSIDLCPPYHTTAEGEKIHRNDTAKFPYDAYHLYCAPYNAQHAEKPFRVCDRYSNPQAQELQQLLPHAEWAVHGYPAKKGDGWVGDARKWELDAGVLSSRLYFYQDPGTPAAVRMWPSVDVGTEVYVSTTSETAEWTMVRLDEQVVYDSRIGVENCKWDRKLQVSVSVE
;
A
#
# COMPACT_ATOMS: atom_id res chain seq x y z
N MET A 1 -32.97 -51.85 -38.26
CA MET A 1 -34.35 -51.32 -38.20
C MET A 1 -34.87 -51.55 -36.79
N LYS A 2 -35.51 -50.53 -36.18
CA LYS A 2 -36.06 -50.55 -34.82
C LYS A 2 -37.27 -51.49 -34.70
N THR A 3 -37.36 -52.21 -33.57
CA THR A 3 -38.53 -52.71 -32.78
C THR A 3 -37.99 -53.75 -31.78
N SER A 4 -38.51 -54.06 -30.59
CA SER A 4 -39.25 -53.44 -29.47
C SER A 4 -39.39 -54.54 -28.39
N ALA A 5 -39.46 -54.19 -27.08
CA ALA A 5 -39.96 -54.99 -25.94
C ALA A 5 -39.12 -56.23 -25.51
N ALA A 6 -38.99 -56.65 -24.23
CA ALA A 6 -39.47 -56.25 -22.89
C ALA A 6 -38.64 -57.03 -21.81
N ASP A 7 -38.96 -56.79 -20.52
CA ASP A 7 -38.65 -57.56 -19.29
C ASP A 7 -37.40 -57.18 -18.48
N VAL A 8 -37.36 -57.09 -17.13
CA VAL A 8 -38.30 -56.92 -15.99
C VAL A 8 -37.41 -56.87 -14.71
N GLN A 9 -37.73 -55.98 -13.75
CA GLN A 9 -37.46 -55.96 -12.27
C GLN A 9 -36.04 -56.23 -11.71
N ASP A 10 -35.58 -55.83 -10.52
CA ASP A 10 -35.85 -54.99 -9.32
C ASP A 10 -34.48 -55.10 -8.57
N GLY A 11 -33.92 -54.21 -7.76
CA GLY A 11 -34.40 -53.16 -6.89
C GLY A 11 -33.19 -52.64 -6.08
N ASP A 12 -33.31 -51.41 -5.59
CA ASP A 12 -32.34 -50.65 -4.80
C ASP A 12 -32.15 -51.19 -3.37
N GLU A 13 -30.98 -50.97 -2.75
CA GLU A 13 -30.93 -50.34 -1.41
C GLU A 13 -29.55 -49.78 -1.01
N ILE A 14 -29.62 -48.54 -0.50
CA ILE A 14 -28.58 -47.68 0.06
C ILE A 14 -28.35 -48.05 1.52
N ARG A 15 -27.09 -48.05 2.01
CA ARG A 15 -26.77 -48.25 3.44
C ARG A 15 -25.99 -47.07 4.03
N ALA A 16 -26.71 -46.23 4.78
CA ALA A 16 -26.17 -45.29 5.76
C ALA A 16 -25.79 -46.04 7.05
N ARG A 17 -24.69 -45.64 7.71
CA ARG A 17 -24.33 -46.07 9.07
C ARG A 17 -24.64 -44.97 10.07
N ARG A 18 -25.43 -45.34 11.08
CA ARG A 18 -25.65 -44.64 12.35
C ARG A 18 -25.06 -45.56 13.44
N ILE A 19 -24.31 -45.02 14.39
CA ILE A 19 -23.88 -45.71 15.62
C ILE A 19 -24.62 -45.03 16.78
N SER A 20 -25.13 -45.86 17.69
CA SER A 20 -26.03 -45.55 18.80
C SER A 20 -25.30 -45.33 20.14
N ASP A 21 -26.05 -44.67 21.01
CA ASP A 21 -25.83 -44.28 22.41
C ASP A 21 -25.43 -45.38 23.42
N ASP A 22 -24.91 -44.95 24.57
CA ASP A 22 -25.43 -45.41 25.87
C ASP A 22 -25.26 -44.36 26.99
N ALA A 23 -26.17 -44.38 27.97
CA ALA A 23 -26.54 -43.29 28.88
C ALA A 23 -26.14 -43.50 30.36
N SER A 24 -26.15 -42.40 31.17
CA SER A 24 -26.72 -42.29 32.55
C SER A 24 -26.24 -40.99 33.24
N LEU A 25 -27.14 -40.02 33.49
CA LEU A 25 -27.93 -39.73 34.70
C LEU A 25 -27.20 -38.92 35.80
N GLY A 26 -27.76 -37.75 36.12
CA GLY A 26 -27.42 -36.94 37.31
C GLY A 26 -28.05 -35.55 37.27
N ALA A 27 -29.32 -35.43 37.64
CA ALA A 27 -30.08 -34.18 37.73
C ALA A 27 -29.84 -33.44 39.06
N THR A 28 -29.83 -32.10 39.02
CA THR A 28 -30.38 -31.24 40.09
C THR A 28 -30.82 -29.89 39.51
N SER A 29 -31.99 -29.47 39.98
CA SER A 29 -32.85 -28.35 39.61
C SER A 29 -32.55 -27.03 40.34
N VAL A 30 -33.37 -26.00 40.06
CA VAL A 30 -33.64 -24.74 40.82
C VAL A 30 -32.78 -23.56 40.30
N GLU A 31 -33.26 -22.36 39.90
CA GLU A 31 -34.50 -21.60 40.18
C GLU A 31 -34.78 -20.53 39.11
N THR A 32 -36.07 -20.27 38.87
CA THR A 32 -36.66 -19.08 38.22
C THR A 32 -36.54 -17.82 39.09
N SER A 33 -36.32 -16.64 38.50
CA SER A 33 -36.92 -15.40 39.01
C SER A 33 -37.31 -14.43 37.89
N LEU A 34 -38.53 -13.92 38.02
CA LEU A 34 -39.26 -12.94 37.22
C LEU A 34 -39.29 -11.62 38.00
N THR A 35 -39.01 -10.50 37.35
CA THR A 35 -39.58 -9.14 37.63
C THR A 35 -39.17 -8.24 36.44
N ALA A 36 -40.09 -7.85 35.55
CA ALA A 36 -40.86 -6.58 35.57
C ALA A 36 -39.96 -5.35 35.78
N GLY A 37 -39.91 -4.30 34.97
CA GLY A 37 -40.68 -3.78 33.84
C GLY A 37 -40.31 -2.28 33.73
N ILE A 38 -40.56 -1.65 32.58
CA ILE A 38 -40.84 -0.21 32.34
C ILE A 38 -40.42 0.12 30.89
N GLN A 39 -41.42 0.29 30.03
CA GLN A 39 -41.33 0.99 28.74
C GLN A 39 -41.42 2.52 28.96
N PRO A 40 -41.05 3.30 27.93
CA PRO A 40 -42.01 4.27 27.43
C PRO A 40 -42.22 4.15 25.91
N GLU A 41 -43.50 4.03 25.53
CA GLU A 41 -43.99 4.30 24.18
C GLU A 41 -43.76 5.77 23.78
N ARG A 42 -43.52 6.03 22.49
CA ARG A 42 -44.39 6.92 21.69
C ARG A 42 -44.09 6.89 20.18
N MET A 43 -45.12 6.42 19.47
CA MET A 43 -45.73 6.98 18.24
C MET A 43 -44.86 7.13 16.98
N ALA A 44 -44.92 6.09 16.14
CA ALA A 44 -44.77 6.21 14.69
C ALA A 44 -46.11 6.64 14.08
N LEU A 45 -46.10 7.73 13.28
CA LEU A 45 -47.24 8.14 12.46
C LEU A 45 -46.96 7.75 11.01
N HIS A 46 -47.72 6.79 10.49
CA HIS A 46 -47.81 6.46 9.07
C HIS A 46 -48.48 7.62 8.30
N VAL A 47 -47.88 8.06 7.20
CA VAL A 47 -48.62 8.70 6.10
C VAL A 47 -48.17 8.10 4.76
N THR A 48 -49.17 7.67 4.01
CA THR A 48 -49.13 6.96 2.73
C THR A 48 -48.91 7.87 1.52
N ALA A 49 -48.55 7.24 0.40
CA ALA A 49 -48.02 7.82 -0.83
C ALA A 49 -49.00 8.56 -1.79
N ALA A 50 -48.38 9.34 -2.69
CA ALA A 50 -48.67 9.54 -4.13
C ALA A 50 -49.45 10.82 -4.58
N PRO A 51 -49.44 11.22 -5.89
CA PRO A 51 -48.57 12.27 -6.48
C PRO A 51 -49.38 13.40 -7.21
N TRP A 52 -48.89 13.94 -8.36
CA TRP A 52 -49.39 15.06 -9.21
C TRP A 52 -48.92 16.46 -8.72
N GLY A 53 -48.37 17.39 -9.50
CA GLY A 53 -48.29 17.61 -10.94
C GLY A 53 -48.63 19.08 -11.25
N VAL A 54 -47.63 19.89 -11.64
CA VAL A 54 -47.69 21.16 -12.40
C VAL A 54 -48.53 22.32 -11.84
N ILE A 55 -47.90 23.48 -11.57
CA ILE A 55 -48.34 24.82 -12.01
C ILE A 55 -47.14 25.78 -11.99
N LEU A 56 -46.87 26.32 -13.18
CA LEU A 56 -45.96 27.41 -13.49
C LEU A 56 -46.80 28.71 -13.56
N LEU A 57 -46.16 29.86 -13.31
CA LEU A 57 -46.56 31.24 -13.69
C LEU A 57 -47.57 32.00 -12.82
N PHE A 58 -47.05 32.92 -12.00
CA PHE A 58 -47.48 34.31 -11.70
C PHE A 58 -46.43 34.82 -10.68
N LEU A 59 -45.62 35.87 -10.80
CA LEU A 59 -45.62 37.11 -11.57
C LEU A 59 -44.18 37.64 -11.63
N LEU A 60 -43.76 38.09 -12.81
CA LEU A 60 -42.65 39.03 -13.01
C LEU A 60 -43.21 40.46 -13.00
N ALA A 61 -42.38 41.38 -12.51
CA ALA A 61 -42.26 42.80 -12.87
C ALA A 61 -42.71 43.87 -11.85
N LEU A 62 -41.82 44.87 -11.77
CA LEU A 62 -41.84 46.23 -11.19
C LEU A 62 -40.88 46.34 -9.98
N LEU A 63 -39.86 47.19 -9.92
CA LEU A 63 -39.39 48.31 -10.74
C LEU A 63 -37.94 48.66 -10.33
N SER A 64 -37.21 49.23 -11.30
CA SER A 64 -35.85 49.78 -11.26
C SER A 64 -35.70 51.07 -10.42
N PHE A 65 -34.44 51.46 -10.10
CA PHE A 65 -33.81 52.81 -10.03
C PHE A 65 -32.57 52.70 -9.10
N SER A 66 -31.29 52.71 -9.52
CA SER A 66 -30.43 53.71 -10.21
C SER A 66 -30.07 54.97 -9.40
N SER A 67 -28.78 55.12 -9.07
CA SER A 67 -27.92 56.34 -9.15
C SER A 67 -26.52 55.99 -8.59
N ARG A 68 -25.43 55.89 -9.38
CA ARG A 68 -24.53 56.92 -9.98
C ARG A 68 -24.01 57.97 -9.00
N VAL A 69 -22.67 58.03 -8.85
CA VAL A 69 -21.86 59.28 -8.90
C VAL A 69 -20.54 58.99 -9.62
N GLU A 70 -20.27 59.79 -10.66
CA GLU A 70 -19.09 59.92 -11.53
C GLU A 70 -18.11 60.97 -10.93
N TRP A 71 -16.80 61.04 -11.25
CA TRP A 71 -16.19 61.74 -12.40
C TRP A 71 -14.62 61.62 -12.35
N PRO A 72 -13.87 61.99 -13.41
CA PRO A 72 -12.69 61.29 -13.98
C PRO A 72 -11.45 62.22 -14.09
N PRO A 73 -10.68 62.28 -15.21
CA PRO A 73 -9.61 61.39 -15.69
C PRO A 73 -8.25 62.12 -15.84
N ILE A 74 -7.21 61.41 -16.33
CA ILE A 74 -6.37 61.77 -17.51
C ILE A 74 -5.19 60.77 -17.64
N ALA A 75 -5.03 60.21 -18.85
CA ALA A 75 -3.94 59.34 -19.32
C ALA A 75 -2.84 60.19 -20.02
N PRO A 76 -1.93 59.68 -20.90
CA PRO A 76 -1.31 58.35 -21.11
C PRO A 76 0.25 58.50 -21.04
N THR A 77 1.15 57.51 -21.21
CA THR A 77 1.62 56.73 -22.40
C THR A 77 2.82 55.88 -21.91
N GLU A 78 2.89 54.57 -22.10
CA GLU A 78 3.44 53.83 -23.26
C GLU A 78 4.99 53.87 -23.38
N GLY A 79 5.64 52.68 -23.47
CA GLY A 79 6.96 52.54 -24.11
C GLY A 79 8.04 51.64 -23.45
N GLN A 80 8.02 50.36 -23.82
CA GLN A 80 9.14 49.49 -24.25
C GLN A 80 10.40 49.20 -23.39
N ASP A 81 10.77 47.90 -23.44
CA ASP A 81 12.01 47.18 -23.06
C ASP A 81 13.34 47.93 -23.32
N PRO A 82 14.46 47.45 -22.73
CA PRO A 82 15.32 46.56 -23.53
C PRO A 82 16.04 45.43 -22.79
N SER A 83 16.42 44.49 -23.66
CA SER A 83 17.41 43.42 -23.58
C SER A 83 18.82 43.77 -23.07
N SER A 84 19.47 42.72 -22.55
CA SER A 84 20.87 42.27 -22.71
C SER A 84 22.06 43.26 -22.56
N SER A 85 23.06 42.83 -21.79
CA SER A 85 24.45 42.75 -22.26
C SER A 85 25.38 42.06 -21.26
N SER A 86 26.15 41.12 -21.81
CA SER A 86 27.40 40.57 -21.30
C SER A 86 28.55 41.55 -21.56
N LEU A 87 29.62 41.49 -20.74
CA LEU A 87 31.04 41.34 -21.16
C LEU A 87 32.04 41.76 -20.05
N ASN A 88 32.90 40.79 -19.71
CA ASN A 88 34.37 40.86 -19.59
C ASN A 88 35.10 41.90 -18.70
N ALA A 89 35.74 41.33 -17.66
CA ALA A 89 37.20 41.15 -17.54
C ALA A 89 38.10 42.26 -16.92
N LEU A 90 39.11 41.74 -16.19
CA LEU A 90 40.41 42.33 -15.80
C LEU A 90 40.33 43.38 -14.66
N SER A 91 41.22 43.47 -13.66
CA SER A 91 42.54 42.89 -13.38
C SER A 91 43.00 43.31 -11.98
N GLY A 92 44.05 42.65 -11.46
CA GLY A 92 44.94 43.18 -10.42
C GLY A 92 44.57 42.78 -8.99
N SER A 93 45.44 42.39 -8.06
CA SER A 93 46.90 42.24 -7.94
C SER A 93 47.20 42.50 -6.46
N GLY A 94 48.06 41.69 -5.82
CA GLY A 94 48.55 41.87 -4.44
C GLY A 94 48.63 40.50 -3.75
N LEU A 95 49.70 39.71 -3.81
CA LEU A 95 51.14 39.96 -3.62
C LEU A 95 51.50 40.46 -2.21
N ARG A 96 51.95 39.51 -1.37
CA ARG A 96 52.99 39.56 -0.30
C ARG A 96 53.19 38.11 0.17
N SER A 97 54.20 37.37 -0.33
CA SER A 97 55.63 37.36 0.06
C SER A 97 55.82 36.86 1.50
N ALA A 98 56.24 35.60 1.70
CA ALA A 98 57.64 35.11 1.77
C ALA A 98 58.26 35.47 3.13
N ASP A 99 58.81 34.56 3.92
CA ASP A 99 60.06 33.78 3.78
C ASP A 99 60.13 32.85 5.05
N ASP A 100 60.94 31.81 5.26
CA ASP A 100 62.30 31.52 4.82
C ASP A 100 62.71 30.06 5.22
N GLN A 101 63.55 29.43 4.37
CA GLN A 101 64.80 28.66 4.64
C GLN A 101 64.81 27.47 5.66
N ASP A 102 65.54 26.35 5.50
CA ASP A 102 66.72 26.05 4.69
C ASP A 102 67.12 24.53 4.65
N ALA A 103 67.88 24.19 3.60
CA ALA A 103 69.05 23.28 3.48
C ALA A 103 69.09 21.75 3.82
N GLN A 104 69.12 20.93 2.74
CA GLN A 104 70.18 20.02 2.23
C GLN A 104 70.81 18.79 2.97
N ARG A 105 71.00 17.73 2.13
CA ARG A 105 71.90 16.53 2.16
C ARG A 105 71.54 15.39 3.13
N GLY A 106 71.58 14.10 2.78
CA GLY A 106 71.93 13.35 1.57
C GLY A 106 71.91 11.83 1.88
N GLU A 107 71.98 11.02 0.82
CA GLU A 107 72.32 9.59 0.77
C GLU A 107 71.27 8.50 1.10
N SER A 108 71.49 7.41 0.38
CA SER A 108 70.66 6.25 0.06
C SER A 108 70.47 5.25 1.20
N ALA A 109 69.32 4.56 1.20
CA ALA A 109 69.26 3.09 1.20
C ALA A 109 67.80 2.64 1.11
N PHE A 110 67.53 1.73 0.17
CA PHE A 110 66.34 0.89 0.19
C PHE A 110 66.35 0.04 1.47
N ASP A 111 65.28 0.08 2.26
CA ASP A 111 64.93 -1.05 3.14
C ASP A 111 63.41 -1.21 3.26
N PHE A 112 62.99 -2.45 3.06
CA PHE A 112 61.61 -2.93 3.04
C PHE A 112 61.21 -3.25 4.48
N GLY A 113 60.40 -2.40 5.13
CA GLY A 113 59.88 -2.76 6.44
C GLY A 113 59.12 -1.67 7.19
N ARG A 114 57.82 -1.90 7.36
CA ARG A 114 56.87 -1.24 8.29
C ARG A 114 56.49 0.20 8.00
N LEU A 115 55.33 0.34 7.35
CA LEU A 115 54.28 1.23 7.85
C LEU A 115 52.93 0.58 7.51
N TRP A 116 52.43 -0.21 8.45
CA TRP A 116 51.00 -0.42 8.59
C TRP A 116 50.37 0.96 8.83
N ARG A 117 49.92 1.62 7.77
CA ARG A 117 48.87 2.63 7.87
C ARG A 117 47.58 1.95 7.47
N SER A 118 46.77 1.71 8.49
CA SER A 118 45.35 1.43 8.43
C SER A 118 44.69 2.08 7.21
N SER A 119 44.39 1.28 6.18
CA SER A 119 43.28 1.57 5.31
C SER A 119 42.04 1.45 6.18
N GLY A 120 41.56 2.56 6.73
CA GLY A 120 40.24 2.62 7.32
C GLY A 120 39.26 2.22 6.22
N SER A 121 38.72 1.02 6.32
CA SER A 121 37.49 0.66 5.60
C SER A 121 36.42 1.56 6.18
N SER A 122 36.10 2.66 5.50
CA SER A 122 34.86 3.38 5.78
C SER A 122 33.73 2.37 5.57
N GLU A 123 33.04 2.00 6.64
CA GLU A 123 31.84 1.18 6.53
C GLU A 123 30.84 1.89 5.59
N PRO A 124 30.06 1.14 4.80
CA PRO A 124 29.03 1.71 3.96
C PRO A 124 28.09 2.62 4.78
N GLU A 125 27.75 3.79 4.27
CA GLU A 125 26.83 4.70 4.95
C GLU A 125 25.38 4.25 4.69
N LEU A 126 24.63 3.94 5.75
CA LEU A 126 23.20 3.65 5.64
C LEU A 126 22.41 4.95 5.72
N ARG A 127 21.53 5.18 4.74
CA ARG A 127 20.60 6.32 4.73
C ARG A 127 19.18 5.85 4.56
N SER A 128 18.25 6.52 5.23
CA SER A 128 16.84 6.20 5.02
C SER A 128 16.39 6.58 3.61
N ALA A 129 15.59 5.71 2.99
CA ALA A 129 14.85 5.97 1.77
C ALA A 129 13.52 6.69 2.03
N LEU A 130 13.09 6.75 3.29
CA LEU A 130 11.79 7.26 3.69
C LEU A 130 11.87 8.73 4.10
N GLY A 131 10.86 9.50 3.73
CA GLY A 131 10.68 10.87 4.18
C GLY A 131 10.43 11.02 5.69
N ASP A 132 9.93 9.95 6.33
CA ASP A 132 9.70 9.87 7.78
C ASP A 132 10.42 8.64 8.39
N PRO A 133 11.76 8.68 8.52
CA PRO A 133 12.55 7.54 8.99
C PRO A 133 12.16 7.10 10.40
N GLY A 134 11.72 5.84 10.51
CA GLY A 134 11.32 5.26 11.79
C GLY A 134 10.08 5.89 12.39
N MET A 135 9.22 6.51 11.56
CA MET A 135 7.95 7.12 11.97
C MET A 135 8.11 8.26 12.99
N ARG A 136 9.13 9.11 12.85
CA ARG A 136 9.56 10.11 13.85
C ARG A 136 9.10 11.54 13.56
N SER A 137 8.55 11.81 12.38
CA SER A 137 7.97 13.08 11.97
C SER A 137 6.95 13.55 13.01
N ASP A 138 7.00 14.82 13.38
CA ASP A 138 5.96 15.50 14.17
C ASP A 138 4.72 15.83 13.34
N LYS A 139 4.85 15.80 12.01
CA LYS A 139 3.77 15.99 11.05
C LYS A 139 2.97 14.70 10.86
N VAL A 140 1.65 14.81 10.85
CA VAL A 140 0.73 13.73 10.47
C VAL A 140 0.68 13.68 8.96
N ARG A 141 0.96 12.51 8.40
CA ARG A 141 0.93 12.28 6.95
C ARG A 141 0.45 10.86 6.69
N VAL A 142 -0.87 10.70 6.68
CA VAL A 142 -1.53 9.41 6.52
C VAL A 142 -2.57 9.51 5.42
N ALA A 143 -2.54 8.60 4.47
CA ALA A 143 -3.59 8.43 3.47
C ALA A 143 -4.26 7.07 3.63
N ALA A 144 -5.46 6.95 3.10
CA ALA A 144 -6.13 5.68 2.93
C ALA A 144 -6.49 5.46 1.45
N GLU A 145 -6.26 4.23 1.01
CA GLU A 145 -6.72 3.73 -0.28
C GLU A 145 -7.60 2.50 -0.06
N ALA A 146 -8.76 2.50 -0.71
CA ALA A 146 -9.54 1.29 -0.88
C ALA A 146 -9.59 0.92 -2.37
N TRP A 147 -9.15 -0.29 -2.69
CA TRP A 147 -9.04 -0.74 -4.07
C TRP A 147 -9.42 -2.22 -4.21
N ASN A 148 -10.21 -2.54 -5.23
CA ASN A 148 -10.69 -3.90 -5.44
C ASN A 148 -9.92 -4.59 -6.57
N PHE A 149 -8.62 -4.83 -6.41
CA PHE A 149 -7.80 -5.59 -7.39
C PHE A 149 -8.03 -5.21 -8.87
N CYS A 150 -8.19 -6.18 -9.78
CA CYS A 150 -8.60 -5.92 -11.15
C CYS A 150 -10.03 -5.40 -11.30
N ASN A 151 -10.87 -5.50 -10.26
CA ASN A 151 -12.21 -4.88 -10.25
C ASN A 151 -12.17 -3.37 -9.95
N ARG A 152 -10.96 -2.85 -9.68
CA ARG A 152 -10.63 -1.43 -9.59
C ARG A 152 -11.43 -0.68 -8.50
N VAL A 153 -11.98 0.50 -8.78
CA VAL A 153 -12.83 1.20 -7.81
C VAL A 153 -14.21 0.54 -7.66
N GLY A 154 -14.60 -0.37 -8.55
CA GLY A 154 -15.91 -1.05 -8.51
C GLY A 154 -17.07 -0.16 -9.01
N MET A 155 -18.31 -0.66 -8.89
CA MET A 155 -19.50 0.09 -9.31
C MET A 155 -19.87 1.12 -8.23
N GLN A 156 -19.36 2.34 -8.39
CA GLN A 156 -19.78 3.49 -7.58
C GLN A 156 -21.21 3.88 -7.97
N THR A 157 -22.09 4.04 -6.98
CA THR A 157 -23.30 4.83 -7.18
C THR A 157 -22.88 6.28 -7.44
N ASP A 158 -23.71 7.08 -8.11
CA ASP A 158 -23.43 8.51 -8.36
C ASP A 158 -23.16 9.31 -7.07
N SER A 159 -23.54 8.76 -5.92
CA SER A 159 -23.32 9.34 -4.59
C SER A 159 -22.03 8.89 -3.89
N ALA A 160 -21.33 7.88 -4.40
CA ALA A 160 -20.18 7.28 -3.74
C ALA A 160 -18.95 8.21 -3.79
N LEU A 161 -18.24 8.30 -2.67
CA LEU A 161 -17.01 9.06 -2.56
C LEU A 161 -15.86 8.33 -3.27
N SER A 162 -14.89 9.08 -3.78
CA SER A 162 -13.65 8.48 -4.26
C SER A 162 -12.92 7.78 -3.10
N PRO A 163 -12.36 6.57 -3.29
CA PRO A 163 -11.79 5.75 -2.23
C PRO A 163 -10.40 6.21 -1.77
N ARG A 164 -10.05 7.48 -2.03
CA ARG A 164 -8.80 8.12 -1.64
C ARG A 164 -9.09 9.17 -0.58
N TRP A 165 -8.48 9.02 0.58
CA TRP A 165 -8.64 9.90 1.73
C TRP A 165 -7.28 10.24 2.31
N ALA A 166 -7.17 11.39 2.98
CA ALA A 166 -5.96 11.77 3.69
C ALA A 166 -6.25 12.51 5.00
N ASP A 167 -5.37 12.31 5.97
CA ASP A 167 -5.20 13.14 7.14
C ASP A 167 -3.77 13.68 7.14
N CYS A 168 -3.67 14.99 6.91
CA CYS A 168 -2.41 15.69 6.91
C CYS A 168 -2.52 16.92 7.79
N ALA A 169 -1.69 16.95 8.82
CA ALA A 169 -1.68 18.04 9.78
C ALA A 169 -0.27 18.36 10.27
N ASP A 170 -0.04 19.63 10.54
CA ASP A 170 1.14 20.15 11.22
C ASP A 170 0.73 20.67 12.59
N LEU A 171 1.67 20.78 13.54
CA LEU A 171 1.43 21.48 14.80
C LEU A 171 1.82 22.95 14.65
N SER A 172 1.02 23.86 15.20
CA SER A 172 1.37 25.27 15.24
C SER A 172 2.68 25.50 15.99
N PRO A 173 3.50 26.47 15.57
CA PRO A 173 4.68 26.84 16.34
C PRO A 173 4.26 27.32 17.72
N SER A 174 5.02 26.92 18.74
CA SER A 174 4.82 27.36 20.12
C SER A 174 4.82 28.90 20.18
N LEU A 175 3.71 29.50 20.61
CA LEU A 175 3.57 30.95 20.71
C LEU A 175 4.44 31.48 21.84
N SER A 176 5.60 32.03 21.50
CA SER A 176 6.38 32.84 22.45
C SER A 176 5.62 34.14 22.73
N THR A 177 4.94 34.22 23.86
CA THR A 177 4.53 35.52 24.38
C THR A 177 5.80 36.27 24.78
N SER A 178 5.90 37.51 24.31
CA SER A 178 7.09 38.35 24.37
C SER A 178 7.70 38.45 25.77
N GLY A 179 8.98 38.09 25.89
CA GLY A 179 9.86 38.49 26.99
C GLY A 179 9.99 37.47 28.12
N GLU A 180 11.11 36.76 28.10
CA GLU A 180 11.67 35.88 29.16
C GLU A 180 10.96 34.52 29.38
N LEU A 181 11.69 33.46 29.00
CA LEU A 181 11.40 32.02 29.12
C LEU A 181 10.30 31.51 28.18
N ALA A 182 10.71 30.99 27.02
CA ALA A 182 9.87 30.16 26.18
C ALA A 182 9.43 28.92 26.99
N VAL A 183 8.21 28.94 27.50
CA VAL A 183 7.54 27.75 28.01
C VAL A 183 6.93 27.07 26.80
N ASP A 184 7.51 25.94 26.41
CA ASP A 184 6.94 25.06 25.39
C ASP A 184 5.71 24.39 26.04
N ASP A 185 4.57 25.09 26.06
CA ASP A 185 3.32 24.57 26.63
C ASP A 185 2.52 23.82 25.54
N PRO A 186 2.42 22.49 25.63
CA PRO A 186 1.64 21.71 24.67
C PRO A 186 0.16 22.13 24.62
N ALA A 187 -0.37 22.73 25.69
CA ALA A 187 -1.76 23.21 25.73
C ALA A 187 -2.00 24.42 24.81
N LEU A 188 -0.95 25.05 24.29
CA LEU A 188 -1.04 26.20 23.38
C LEU A 188 -0.79 25.83 21.91
N ARG A 189 -0.53 24.55 21.61
CA ARG A 189 -0.35 24.07 20.23
C ARG A 189 -1.69 23.72 19.60
N GLU A 190 -1.89 24.19 18.38
CA GLU A 190 -3.07 23.91 17.57
C GLU A 190 -2.70 22.95 16.45
N VAL A 191 -3.65 22.10 16.06
CA VAL A 191 -3.49 21.24 14.89
C VAL A 191 -3.88 22.03 13.63
N LEU A 192 -2.94 22.17 12.71
CA LEU A 192 -3.09 22.87 11.44
C LEU A 192 -3.33 21.84 10.33
N TYR A 193 -4.61 21.60 10.02
CA TYR A 193 -5.00 20.68 8.95
C TYR A 193 -4.64 21.24 7.57
N LYS A 194 -4.13 20.36 6.71
CA LYS A 194 -3.78 20.64 5.30
C LYS A 194 -4.82 20.11 4.33
N VAL A 195 -5.60 19.15 4.77
CA VAL A 195 -6.71 18.52 4.05
C VAL A 195 -7.98 18.86 4.82
N SER A 196 -9.07 19.08 4.11
CA SER A 196 -10.40 19.37 4.65
C SER A 196 -11.39 18.26 4.35
N ASP A 197 -12.56 18.30 5.00
CA ASP A 197 -13.67 17.39 4.67
C ASP A 197 -14.05 17.50 3.19
N PHE A 198 -14.04 18.71 2.62
CA PHE A 198 -14.33 18.94 1.21
C PHE A 198 -13.39 18.15 0.29
N ASP A 199 -12.09 18.12 0.60
CA ASP A 199 -11.09 17.42 -0.20
C ASP A 199 -11.28 15.89 -0.14
N ASN A 200 -11.59 15.36 1.05
CA ASN A 200 -11.88 13.95 1.26
C ASN A 200 -13.25 13.54 0.68
N GLU A 201 -14.21 14.44 0.60
CA GLU A 201 -15.56 14.19 0.07
C GLU A 201 -15.68 14.33 -1.46
N LEU A 202 -14.60 14.65 -2.18
CA LEU A 202 -14.59 14.69 -3.64
C LEU A 202 -15.03 13.35 -4.25
N LYS A 203 -15.98 13.42 -5.19
CA LYS A 203 -16.55 12.31 -5.95
C LYS A 203 -16.06 12.32 -7.39
N THR A 204 -16.18 11.18 -8.05
CA THR A 204 -15.86 11.04 -9.47
C THR A 204 -16.56 12.12 -10.31
N GLY A 205 -15.78 12.84 -11.13
CA GLY A 205 -16.26 13.96 -11.94
C GLY A 205 -16.23 15.34 -11.25
N ASP A 206 -16.05 15.42 -9.92
CA ASP A 206 -15.94 16.70 -9.23
C ASP A 206 -14.65 17.43 -9.62
N SER A 207 -14.74 18.74 -9.80
CA SER A 207 -13.56 19.57 -10.08
C SER A 207 -12.67 19.70 -8.85
N PHE A 208 -11.37 19.50 -9.04
CA PHE A 208 -10.38 19.75 -8.00
C PHE A 208 -10.24 21.25 -7.72
N PRO A 209 -10.14 21.68 -6.45
CA PRO A 209 -9.76 23.05 -6.12
C PRO A 209 -8.44 23.46 -6.77
N GLN A 210 -8.34 24.73 -7.14
CA GLN A 210 -7.08 25.27 -7.66
C GLN A 210 -6.00 25.17 -6.58
N HIS A 211 -4.88 24.54 -6.94
CA HIS A 211 -3.68 24.47 -6.13
C HIS A 211 -2.49 24.98 -6.95
N GLU A 212 -1.58 25.72 -6.33
CA GLU A 212 -0.54 26.46 -7.05
C GLU A 212 0.31 25.55 -7.93
N GLY A 213 0.37 25.87 -9.22
CA GLY A 213 1.32 25.27 -10.18
C GLY A 213 1.02 23.84 -10.60
N GLU A 214 -0.08 23.23 -10.16
CA GLU A 214 -0.49 21.88 -10.53
C GLU A 214 -1.93 21.86 -11.05
N GLU A 215 -2.13 21.18 -12.18
CA GLU A 215 -3.46 20.92 -12.74
C GLU A 215 -3.80 19.44 -12.57
N PHE A 216 -4.96 19.18 -11.97
CA PHE A 216 -5.51 17.83 -11.79
C PHE A 216 -6.68 17.64 -12.74
N ARG A 217 -6.77 16.45 -13.35
CA ARG A 217 -7.81 16.18 -14.34
C ARG A 217 -9.05 15.62 -13.66
N SER A 218 -10.14 16.40 -13.64
CA SER A 218 -11.45 15.82 -13.35
C SER A 218 -11.92 14.99 -14.55
N VAL A 219 -12.29 13.74 -14.28
CA VAL A 219 -12.72 12.73 -15.25
C VAL A 219 -13.88 11.93 -14.68
N ASP A 220 -14.77 11.47 -15.56
CA ASP A 220 -15.93 10.66 -15.17
C ASP A 220 -15.57 9.17 -14.94
N ASP A 221 -14.34 8.77 -15.25
CA ASP A 221 -13.83 7.43 -14.97
C ASP A 221 -13.35 7.36 -13.50
N PRO A 222 -13.99 6.55 -12.63
CA PRO A 222 -13.69 6.54 -11.20
C PRO A 222 -12.28 6.03 -10.89
N ASP A 223 -11.71 5.19 -11.74
CA ASP A 223 -10.37 4.64 -11.55
C ASP A 223 -9.33 5.72 -11.80
N LEU A 224 -9.47 6.42 -12.93
CA LEU A 224 -8.60 7.55 -13.26
C LEU A 224 -8.81 8.72 -12.30
N TYR A 225 -10.04 8.96 -11.86
CA TYR A 225 -10.35 9.99 -10.88
C TYR A 225 -9.67 9.72 -9.54
N ALA A 226 -9.69 8.48 -9.06
CA ALA A 226 -8.98 8.09 -7.84
C ALA A 226 -7.47 8.38 -7.94
N VAL A 227 -6.84 8.09 -9.08
CA VAL A 227 -5.42 8.42 -9.31
C VAL A 227 -5.18 9.94 -9.22
N GLU A 228 -6.03 10.73 -9.88
CA GLU A 228 -5.89 12.20 -9.87
C GLU A 228 -6.19 12.78 -8.47
N LYS A 229 -7.16 12.21 -7.73
CA LYS A 229 -7.45 12.60 -6.34
C LYS A 229 -6.29 12.28 -5.41
N GLU A 230 -5.62 11.14 -5.56
CA GLU A 230 -4.43 10.84 -4.77
C GLU A 230 -3.32 11.88 -5.01
N LYS A 231 -3.06 12.24 -6.28
CA LYS A 231 -2.09 13.29 -6.62
C LYS A 231 -2.49 14.64 -6.01
N TYR A 232 -3.77 14.98 -6.05
CA TYR A 232 -4.31 16.19 -5.43
C TYR A 232 -4.08 16.20 -3.92
N LEU A 233 -4.52 15.16 -3.19
CA LEU A 233 -4.31 15.04 -1.75
C LEU A 233 -2.81 15.06 -1.39
N ALA A 234 -1.98 14.39 -2.18
CA ALA A 234 -0.54 14.41 -2.02
C ALA A 234 0.04 15.84 -2.16
N SER A 235 -0.45 16.64 -3.11
CA SER A 235 -0.01 18.03 -3.29
C SER A 235 -0.26 18.89 -2.03
N LEU A 236 -1.39 18.68 -1.35
CA LEU A 236 -1.72 19.33 -0.07
C LEU A 236 -0.82 18.82 1.07
N CYS A 237 -0.54 17.53 1.07
CA CYS A 237 0.21 16.83 2.10
C CYS A 237 1.74 16.94 1.95
N ALA A 238 2.26 17.44 0.84
CA ALA A 238 3.68 17.40 0.53
C ALA A 238 4.55 18.00 1.65
N VAL A 239 5.61 17.29 2.02
CA VAL A 239 6.66 17.79 2.90
C VAL A 239 7.89 18.12 2.05
N ASN A 240 8.16 19.42 1.93
CA ASN A 240 9.28 19.92 1.14
C ASN A 240 10.62 19.65 1.82
N GLN A 241 11.39 18.74 1.23
CA GLN A 241 12.83 18.53 1.43
C GLN A 241 13.44 18.38 0.02
N PRO A 242 14.78 18.20 -0.18
CA PRO A 242 15.37 18.22 -1.52
C PRO A 242 14.67 17.31 -2.54
N VAL A 243 14.06 16.21 -2.03
CA VAL A 243 13.03 15.44 -2.72
C VAL A 243 11.77 15.42 -1.82
N PRO A 244 10.59 15.83 -2.33
CA PRO A 244 9.37 15.86 -1.53
C PRO A 244 8.86 14.45 -1.25
N TRP A 245 8.15 14.30 -0.12
CA TRP A 245 7.46 13.07 0.27
C TRP A 245 6.08 13.40 0.81
N HIS A 246 5.17 12.42 0.81
CA HIS A 246 3.73 12.67 1.01
C HIS A 246 3.20 12.00 2.28
N PHE A 247 2.87 10.71 2.25
CA PHE A 247 2.21 10.03 3.38
C PHE A 247 2.56 8.54 3.50
N TRP A 248 2.35 8.01 4.70
CA TRP A 248 2.12 6.58 4.93
C TRP A 248 0.76 6.20 4.32
N MET A 249 0.68 5.09 3.59
CA MET A 249 -0.56 4.65 2.97
C MET A 249 -1.19 3.51 3.79
N ILE A 250 -2.45 3.66 4.17
CA ILE A 250 -3.30 2.58 4.68
C ILE A 250 -3.99 1.96 3.47
N MET A 251 -3.62 0.72 3.15
CA MET A 251 -4.17 0.03 1.99
C MET A 251 -5.21 -1.00 2.41
N LEU A 252 -6.43 -0.83 1.90
CA LEU A 252 -7.55 -1.74 2.05
C LEU A 252 -7.82 -2.41 0.71
N LYS A 253 -7.81 -3.75 0.70
CA LYS A 253 -8.21 -4.53 -0.48
C LYS A 253 -9.34 -5.49 -0.13
N ASN A 254 -10.28 -5.61 -1.06
CA ASN A 254 -11.33 -6.61 -1.05
C ASN A 254 -11.07 -7.64 -2.15
N GLY A 255 -10.91 -8.89 -1.73
CA GLY A 255 -10.64 -10.02 -2.62
C GLY A 255 -11.88 -10.73 -3.14
N ASN A 256 -13.09 -10.27 -2.80
CA ASN A 256 -14.29 -10.70 -3.51
C ASN A 256 -14.13 -10.41 -5.02
N PHE A 257 -14.77 -11.23 -5.86
CA PHE A 257 -14.61 -11.12 -7.31
C PHE A 257 -15.92 -11.22 -8.09
N ASP A 258 -16.26 -10.17 -8.84
CA ASP A 258 -17.38 -10.21 -9.77
C ASP A 258 -16.98 -10.81 -11.12
N LEU A 259 -17.36 -12.08 -11.33
CA LEU A 259 -17.17 -12.80 -12.61
C LEU A 259 -17.86 -12.16 -13.82
N LYS A 260 -18.75 -11.18 -13.61
CA LYS A 260 -19.41 -10.42 -14.69
C LYS A 260 -18.70 -9.11 -15.02
N SER A 261 -17.69 -8.71 -14.23
CA SER A 261 -16.91 -7.50 -14.50
C SER A 261 -16.00 -7.74 -15.71
N ASN A 262 -15.94 -6.78 -16.65
CA ASN A 262 -15.12 -6.87 -17.86
C ASN A 262 -13.64 -6.51 -17.64
N LEU A 263 -13.15 -6.48 -16.39
CA LEU A 263 -11.96 -5.69 -16.06
C LEU A 263 -10.63 -6.48 -16.03
N CYS A 264 -10.67 -7.82 -16.13
CA CYS A 264 -9.47 -8.67 -16.13
C CYS A 264 -9.13 -9.23 -17.53
N PRO A 265 -7.85 -9.36 -17.90
CA PRO A 265 -7.46 -10.06 -19.13
C PRO A 265 -7.81 -11.56 -19.08
N ILE A 266 -8.58 -12.04 -20.06
CA ILE A 266 -8.93 -13.47 -20.21
C ILE A 266 -7.74 -14.26 -20.80
N ALA A 267 -7.61 -15.52 -20.39
CA ALA A 267 -6.63 -16.45 -20.94
C ALA A 267 -6.69 -16.56 -22.48
N GLY A 268 -5.53 -16.38 -23.14
CA GLY A 268 -5.33 -16.70 -24.55
C GLY A 268 -5.44 -15.54 -25.55
N SER A 269 -5.79 -14.32 -25.11
CA SER A 269 -5.59 -13.12 -25.94
C SER A 269 -4.20 -12.57 -25.70
N SER A 270 -3.30 -12.69 -26.68
CA SER A 270 -2.06 -11.91 -26.70
C SER A 270 -2.41 -10.46 -26.44
N ALA A 271 -1.89 -9.89 -25.35
CA ALA A 271 -2.17 -8.53 -24.92
C ALA A 271 -1.58 -7.45 -25.86
N SER A 272 -1.14 -7.84 -27.05
CA SER A 272 -0.44 -7.02 -28.04
C SER A 272 -1.28 -5.92 -28.70
N ASN A 273 -2.47 -5.60 -28.21
CA ASN A 273 -3.36 -4.58 -28.78
C ASN A 273 -4.12 -3.79 -27.70
N TYR A 274 -3.49 -3.48 -26.57
CA TYR A 274 -4.11 -2.62 -25.56
C TYR A 274 -3.23 -1.43 -25.22
N SER A 275 -3.56 -0.29 -25.82
CA SER A 275 -3.18 1.01 -25.30
C SER A 275 -4.23 1.45 -24.27
N VAL A 276 -3.78 2.11 -23.21
CA VAL A 276 -4.62 2.67 -22.12
C VAL A 276 -5.69 3.66 -22.64
N SER A 277 -5.60 4.08 -23.91
CA SER A 277 -6.56 4.94 -24.59
C SER A 277 -7.71 4.22 -25.30
N ASP A 278 -7.69 2.88 -25.40
CA ASP A 278 -8.72 2.18 -26.16
C ASP A 278 -9.97 1.90 -25.31
N ALA A 279 -10.99 2.75 -25.47
CA ALA A 279 -12.36 2.54 -25.03
C ALA A 279 -12.99 1.21 -25.57
N ARG A 280 -12.23 0.43 -26.33
CA ARG A 280 -12.59 -0.88 -26.89
C ARG A 280 -12.27 -2.07 -25.98
N ALA A 281 -11.62 -1.86 -24.82
CA ALA A 281 -11.47 -2.89 -23.77
C ALA A 281 -12.80 -3.35 -23.15
N GLN A 282 -13.90 -2.64 -23.41
CA GLN A 282 -15.20 -2.84 -22.76
C GLN A 282 -16.04 -4.03 -23.28
N SER A 283 -15.51 -4.89 -24.16
CA SER A 283 -16.33 -5.86 -24.91
C SER A 283 -16.03 -7.34 -24.66
N TYR A 284 -15.57 -7.78 -23.48
CA TYR A 284 -15.25 -9.23 -23.34
C TYR A 284 -15.57 -9.87 -21.98
N VAL A 285 -16.85 -9.88 -21.58
CA VAL A 285 -17.44 -10.97 -20.77
C VAL A 285 -18.82 -11.33 -21.32
N LYS A 286 -18.84 -12.17 -22.36
CA LYS A 286 -20.06 -12.90 -22.76
C LYS A 286 -19.84 -14.38 -23.05
N SER A 287 -18.61 -14.89 -22.97
CA SER A 287 -18.37 -16.31 -23.21
C SER A 287 -18.59 -17.09 -21.90
N GLN A 288 -19.68 -17.87 -21.85
CA GLN A 288 -19.98 -18.83 -20.78
C GLN A 288 -18.83 -19.77 -20.34
N PRO A 289 -17.81 -20.12 -21.15
CA PRO A 289 -16.73 -21.01 -20.72
C PRO A 289 -15.87 -20.48 -19.57
N VAL A 290 -15.68 -19.17 -19.43
CA VAL A 290 -14.82 -18.57 -18.39
C VAL A 290 -15.46 -18.69 -17.00
N ARG A 291 -16.78 -18.50 -16.93
CA ARG A 291 -17.56 -18.67 -15.70
C ARG A 291 -17.49 -20.10 -15.15
N GLN A 292 -17.59 -21.10 -16.01
CA GLN A 292 -17.51 -22.51 -15.60
C GLN A 292 -16.12 -22.93 -15.14
N LEU A 293 -15.06 -22.30 -15.67
CA LEU A 293 -13.68 -22.53 -15.20
C LEU A 293 -13.47 -21.93 -13.81
N LEU A 294 -13.97 -20.71 -13.57
CA LEU A 294 -13.80 -20.02 -12.30
C LEU A 294 -14.67 -20.57 -11.18
N GLU A 295 -15.90 -21.01 -11.50
CA GLU A 295 -16.75 -21.77 -10.56
C GLU A 295 -16.12 -23.13 -10.20
N LYS A 296 -15.29 -23.72 -11.08
CA LYS A 296 -14.53 -24.95 -10.80
C LYS A 296 -13.24 -24.71 -10.03
N GLU A 297 -12.60 -23.55 -10.21
CA GLU A 297 -11.36 -23.17 -9.53
C GLU A 297 -11.60 -22.73 -8.07
N GLY A 298 -12.86 -22.50 -7.66
CA GLY A 298 -13.31 -22.54 -6.26
C GLY A 298 -12.68 -21.52 -5.29
N GLY A 299 -11.90 -20.55 -5.77
CA GLY A 299 -11.05 -19.70 -4.93
C GLY A 299 -11.52 -18.28 -4.65
N PHE A 300 -12.62 -17.80 -5.25
CA PHE A 300 -13.05 -16.40 -5.12
C PHE A 300 -14.45 -16.30 -4.48
N PRO A 301 -14.63 -15.52 -3.40
CA PRO A 301 -15.93 -15.32 -2.75
C PRO A 301 -16.81 -14.28 -3.45
N CYS A 302 -18.14 -14.47 -3.33
CA CYS A 302 -19.25 -13.60 -3.78
C CYS A 302 -19.31 -13.29 -5.30
N PHE A 303 -20.34 -13.81 -5.98
CA PHE A 303 -20.54 -13.66 -7.44
C PHE A 303 -21.78 -12.80 -7.78
N GLY A 304 -21.61 -11.50 -7.98
CA GLY A 304 -22.66 -10.63 -8.53
C GLY A 304 -22.60 -9.14 -8.13
N PRO A 305 -23.60 -8.35 -8.55
CA PRO A 305 -23.69 -6.93 -8.22
C PRO A 305 -23.66 -6.70 -6.69
N GLY A 306 -22.87 -5.72 -6.25
CA GLY A 306 -22.72 -5.35 -4.84
C GLY A 306 -21.59 -6.05 -4.07
N CYS A 307 -20.95 -7.09 -4.63
CA CYS A 307 -19.80 -7.74 -3.99
C CYS A 307 -18.50 -6.92 -4.07
N MET A 308 -18.47 -5.89 -4.93
CA MET A 308 -17.29 -5.08 -5.30
C MET A 308 -17.42 -3.61 -4.87
N ASN A 309 -18.19 -3.35 -3.83
CA ASN A 309 -18.36 -1.98 -3.36
C ASN A 309 -17.08 -1.48 -2.68
N GLN A 310 -16.88 -0.16 -2.72
CA GLN A 310 -15.95 0.50 -1.82
C GLN A 310 -16.47 0.44 -0.39
N PRO A 311 -15.60 0.38 0.63
CA PRO A 311 -16.04 0.38 2.01
C PRO A 311 -16.66 1.73 2.37
N LEU A 312 -17.56 1.73 3.35
CA LEU A 312 -17.82 2.95 4.12
C LEU A 312 -16.55 3.27 4.88
N LEU A 313 -16.04 4.49 4.71
CA LEU A 313 -14.84 4.96 5.39
C LEU A 313 -15.21 6.19 6.22
N TYR A 314 -14.89 6.12 7.50
CA TYR A 314 -15.07 7.17 8.48
C TYR A 314 -13.70 7.64 8.98
N HIS A 315 -13.63 8.94 9.29
CA HIS A 315 -12.39 9.60 9.66
C HIS A 315 -12.59 10.33 10.98
N ASN A 316 -11.72 10.03 11.96
CA ASN A 316 -11.51 10.90 13.10
C ASN A 316 -10.23 11.70 12.85
N TRP A 317 -10.41 13.00 12.64
CA TRP A 317 -9.32 13.95 12.43
C TRP A 317 -8.27 13.87 13.53
N SER A 318 -7.01 14.02 13.12
CA SER A 318 -5.88 14.04 14.04
C SER A 318 -5.99 15.18 15.04
N GLN A 319 -6.14 14.87 16.32
CA GLN A 319 -6.36 15.85 17.38
C GLN A 319 -5.35 15.68 18.51
N LEU A 320 -5.06 16.80 19.18
CA LEU A 320 -4.21 16.81 20.35
C LEU A 320 -5.01 16.43 21.60
N GLU A 321 -4.80 15.22 22.12
CA GLU A 321 -5.35 14.79 23.39
C GLU A 321 -4.44 15.22 24.54
N ILE A 322 -4.90 16.13 25.41
CA ILE A 322 -4.18 16.54 26.62
C ILE A 322 -4.59 15.61 27.77
N ARG A 323 -3.66 14.77 28.25
CA ARG A 323 -3.87 13.98 29.48
C ARG A 323 -3.44 14.79 30.70
N GLY A 324 -4.41 15.16 31.52
CA GLY A 324 -4.19 15.88 32.78
C GLY A 324 -3.43 15.03 33.80
N ALA A 325 -2.57 15.68 34.58
CA ALA A 325 -1.76 15.09 35.65
C ALA A 325 -2.58 14.70 36.91
N MET A 326 -3.68 13.94 36.76
CA MET A 326 -4.52 13.59 37.91
C MET A 326 -3.97 12.43 38.77
N ASP A 327 -3.10 11.56 38.23
CA ASP A 327 -2.67 10.35 38.96
C ASP A 327 -1.20 10.35 39.44
N SER A 328 -0.35 11.30 39.03
CA SER A 328 1.09 11.25 39.34
C SER A 328 1.60 12.30 40.32
N GLY A 329 0.76 13.21 40.83
CA GLY A 329 1.19 14.28 41.75
C GLY A 329 2.24 15.26 41.19
N ASP A 330 2.58 15.12 39.90
CA ASP A 330 3.52 15.97 39.18
C ASP A 330 2.73 16.91 38.27
N THR A 331 2.39 18.09 38.80
CA THR A 331 1.60 19.12 38.13
C THR A 331 2.37 19.86 37.02
N THR A 332 3.58 19.42 36.67
CA THR A 332 4.48 20.16 35.77
C THR A 332 4.56 19.63 34.34
N LYS A 333 3.90 18.50 34.01
CA LYS A 333 3.93 17.93 32.65
C LYS A 333 2.57 17.37 32.22
N SER A 334 1.76 18.22 31.58
CA SER A 334 0.67 17.74 30.72
C SER A 334 1.30 16.93 29.58
N ARG A 335 0.96 15.64 29.47
CA ARG A 335 1.36 14.85 28.30
C ARG A 335 0.26 14.98 27.26
N SER A 336 0.59 15.61 26.14
CA SER A 336 -0.27 15.59 24.97
C SER A 336 0.11 14.44 24.04
N SER A 337 -0.91 13.86 23.40
CA SER A 337 -0.75 12.84 22.37
C SER A 337 -1.52 13.28 21.14
N LEU A 338 -0.89 13.27 19.98
CA LEU A 338 -1.59 13.46 18.70
C LEU A 338 -2.18 12.12 18.28
N THR A 339 -3.47 12.06 17.99
CA THR A 339 -4.17 10.84 17.63
C THR A 339 -5.18 11.09 16.52
N GLY A 340 -5.27 10.18 15.55
CA GLY A 340 -6.30 10.17 14.52
C GLY A 340 -6.61 8.74 14.10
N SER A 341 -7.65 8.55 13.29
CA SER A 341 -7.99 7.21 12.81
C SER A 341 -8.84 7.20 11.54
N PHE A 342 -8.64 6.17 10.72
CA PHE A 342 -9.62 5.72 9.74
C PHE A 342 -10.26 4.41 10.21
N TYR A 343 -11.56 4.24 9.95
CA TYR A 343 -12.28 3.01 10.27
C TYR A 343 -13.50 2.86 9.38
N GLY A 344 -14.06 1.67 9.33
CA GLY A 344 -15.19 1.43 8.46
C GLY A 344 -15.53 -0.03 8.23
N THR A 345 -16.35 -0.26 7.21
CA THR A 345 -16.88 -1.59 6.86
C THR A 345 -17.15 -1.72 5.37
N TYR A 346 -17.00 -2.93 4.84
CA TYR A 346 -17.51 -3.28 3.51
C TYR A 346 -19.00 -3.68 3.54
N ASP A 347 -19.56 -4.00 4.71
CA ASP A 347 -20.96 -4.41 4.87
C ASP A 347 -21.91 -3.19 4.89
N LEU A 348 -22.10 -2.58 3.72
CA LEU A 348 -22.85 -1.32 3.53
C LEU A 348 -24.31 -1.34 4.01
N ASP A 349 -24.90 -2.53 4.07
CA ASP A 349 -26.32 -2.74 4.39
C ASP A 349 -26.55 -3.15 5.86
N SER A 350 -25.48 -3.31 6.64
CA SER A 350 -25.57 -3.82 8.01
C SER A 350 -25.72 -2.68 9.02
N GLU A 351 -26.64 -2.83 9.97
CA GLU A 351 -26.57 -2.09 11.23
C GLU A 351 -25.33 -2.60 11.98
N ASP A 352 -24.51 -1.71 12.56
CA ASP A 352 -23.25 -2.02 13.24
C ASP A 352 -23.36 -3.29 14.11
N SER A 353 -22.88 -4.42 13.57
CA SER A 353 -22.99 -5.73 14.20
C SER A 353 -21.62 -6.34 14.44
N MET A 354 -21.56 -7.29 15.38
CA MET A 354 -20.33 -8.06 15.60
C MET A 354 -20.02 -9.04 14.45
N ASP A 355 -20.93 -9.23 13.52
CA ASP A 355 -20.82 -10.15 12.38
C ASP A 355 -20.43 -9.45 11.07
N SER A 356 -20.44 -8.11 11.04
CA SER A 356 -20.07 -7.29 9.89
C SER A 356 -18.55 -7.24 9.69
N SER A 357 -18.05 -7.03 8.47
CA SER A 357 -16.63 -6.72 8.26
C SER A 357 -16.29 -5.42 8.97
N TYR A 358 -15.05 -5.28 9.40
CA TYR A 358 -14.60 -4.08 10.08
C TYR A 358 -13.12 -3.86 9.83
N PHE A 359 -12.73 -2.61 9.62
CA PHE A 359 -11.34 -2.22 9.71
C PHE A 359 -11.20 -0.98 10.58
N SER A 360 -10.05 -0.84 11.23
CA SER A 360 -9.64 0.39 11.87
C SER A 360 -8.13 0.50 11.85
N VAL A 361 -7.65 1.70 11.53
CA VAL A 361 -6.26 2.09 11.75
C VAL A 361 -6.25 3.36 12.56
N ARG A 362 -5.74 3.26 13.79
CA ARG A 362 -5.52 4.41 14.68
C ARG A 362 -4.03 4.70 14.74
N TRP A 363 -3.64 5.93 14.43
CA TRP A 363 -2.29 6.40 14.67
C TRP A 363 -2.27 7.29 15.90
N TYR A 364 -1.25 7.12 16.74
CA TYR A 364 -1.04 7.99 17.88
C TYR A 364 0.44 8.15 18.21
N LYS A 365 0.77 9.30 18.77
CA LYS A 365 2.14 9.65 19.17
C LYS A 365 2.09 10.60 20.36
N ASN A 366 2.83 10.25 21.42
CA ASN A 366 3.10 11.19 22.50
C ASN A 366 3.98 12.33 21.98
N GLU A 367 3.72 13.57 22.43
CA GLU A 367 4.63 14.67 22.12
C GLU A 367 6.06 14.33 22.57
N SER A 368 6.99 14.58 21.64
CA SER A 368 8.39 14.14 21.55
C SER A 368 9.11 13.86 22.89
N PRO A 369 10.00 12.83 22.95
CA PRO A 369 10.48 11.98 21.86
C PRO A 369 9.67 10.70 21.67
N GLY A 370 9.31 10.38 20.43
CA GLY A 370 8.58 9.15 20.11
C GLY A 370 8.43 8.89 18.62
N SER A 371 8.10 7.64 18.28
CA SER A 371 7.63 7.25 16.95
C SER A 371 6.11 7.15 16.94
N TRP A 372 5.49 7.33 15.77
CA TRP A 372 4.08 7.01 15.60
C TRP A 372 3.84 5.54 15.88
N THR A 373 2.73 5.25 16.56
CA THR A 373 2.19 3.90 16.68
C THR A 373 0.94 3.81 15.83
N PHE A 374 0.93 2.90 14.88
CA PHE A 374 -0.23 2.52 14.10
C PHE A 374 -0.81 1.23 14.68
N HIS A 375 -2.01 1.32 15.25
CA HIS A 375 -2.80 0.20 15.73
C HIS A 375 -3.82 -0.17 14.67
N HIS A 376 -3.83 -1.43 14.26
CA HIS A 376 -4.65 -1.94 13.17
C HIS A 376 -5.59 -3.02 13.70
N VAL A 377 -6.81 -3.01 13.17
CA VAL A 377 -7.81 -4.06 13.35
C VAL A 377 -8.38 -4.38 11.98
N LEU A 378 -8.44 -5.67 11.64
CA LEU A 378 -9.16 -6.17 10.47
C LEU A 378 -10.04 -7.32 10.88
N ARG A 379 -11.32 -7.27 10.52
CA ARG A 379 -12.30 -8.34 10.71
C ARG A 379 -13.00 -8.63 9.39
N VAL A 380 -13.06 -9.91 9.05
CA VAL A 380 -13.83 -10.42 7.92
C VAL A 380 -15.25 -10.82 8.34
N SER A 381 -16.16 -10.82 7.37
CA SER A 381 -17.54 -11.31 7.51
C SER A 381 -17.82 -12.41 6.49
N ASP A 382 -18.96 -13.09 6.62
CA ASP A 382 -19.40 -14.06 5.62
C ASP A 382 -19.62 -13.43 4.23
N LYS A 383 -19.96 -12.13 4.19
CA LYS A 383 -20.14 -11.36 2.93
C LYS A 383 -18.80 -10.91 2.35
N TYR A 384 -17.82 -10.59 3.19
CA TYR A 384 -16.47 -10.18 2.81
C TYR A 384 -15.44 -11.07 3.52
N PRO A 385 -15.32 -12.34 3.11
CA PRO A 385 -14.43 -13.31 3.77
C PRO A 385 -12.97 -13.17 3.32
N TRP A 386 -12.70 -12.31 2.34
CA TRP A 386 -11.37 -12.03 1.84
C TRP A 386 -11.08 -10.53 1.85
N LEU A 387 -10.34 -10.08 2.86
CA LEU A 387 -9.95 -8.68 3.04
C LEU A 387 -8.46 -8.57 3.36
N MET A 388 -7.88 -7.42 3.04
CA MET A 388 -6.50 -7.08 3.35
C MET A 388 -6.41 -5.70 3.96
N LEU A 389 -5.50 -5.56 4.91
CA LEU A 389 -5.17 -4.28 5.52
C LEU A 389 -3.66 -4.20 5.74
N TYR A 390 -3.03 -3.21 5.12
CA TYR A 390 -1.60 -2.94 5.24
C TYR A 390 -1.31 -1.49 5.60
N LEU A 391 -0.18 -1.31 6.28
CA LEU A 391 0.54 -0.05 6.28
C LEU A 391 1.66 -0.14 5.23
N ARG A 392 1.67 0.82 4.33
CA ARG A 392 2.50 0.82 3.12
C ARG A 392 3.38 2.06 3.04
N ALA A 393 4.63 1.83 2.67
CA ALA A 393 5.58 2.85 2.24
C ALA A 393 5.79 2.75 0.74
N ASP A 394 5.19 3.69 0.00
CA ASP A 394 5.31 3.76 -1.46
C ASP A 394 6.35 4.77 -1.92
N ALA A 395 6.90 4.52 -3.11
CA ALA A 395 7.65 5.48 -3.88
C ALA A 395 6.84 6.77 -4.10
N THR A 396 7.53 7.89 -4.10
CA THR A 396 6.94 9.21 -4.38
C THR A 396 6.41 9.34 -5.83
N ARG A 397 6.80 8.43 -6.72
CA ARG A 397 6.39 8.34 -8.14
C ARG A 397 6.50 6.90 -8.64
N GLY A 398 5.79 6.60 -9.71
CA GLY A 398 5.74 5.27 -10.33
C GLY A 398 4.58 4.42 -9.82
N GLY A 399 4.49 3.18 -10.31
CA GLY A 399 3.47 2.24 -9.83
C GLY A 399 3.79 1.70 -8.43
N SER A 400 2.74 1.42 -7.65
CA SER A 400 2.80 0.76 -6.36
C SER A 400 2.11 -0.60 -6.41
N GLY A 401 2.75 -1.66 -5.90
CA GLY A 401 2.09 -2.91 -5.50
C GLY A 401 0.99 -3.45 -6.43
N GLY A 402 1.31 -3.61 -7.72
CA GLY A 402 0.39 -4.15 -8.73
C GLY A 402 -0.51 -3.14 -9.42
N TYR A 403 -0.36 -1.86 -9.09
CA TYR A 403 -1.05 -0.76 -9.71
C TYR A 403 -0.22 -0.15 -10.85
N PRO A 404 -0.74 -0.07 -12.09
CA PRO A 404 0.04 0.42 -13.23
C PRO A 404 0.10 1.96 -13.31
N TRP A 405 -0.43 2.67 -12.31
CA TRP A 405 -0.56 4.13 -12.35
C TRP A 405 0.43 4.81 -11.42
N ASP A 406 0.81 6.03 -11.77
CA ASP A 406 1.70 6.88 -10.97
C ASP A 406 1.05 7.24 -9.62
N THR A 407 1.59 6.71 -8.53
CA THR A 407 1.15 6.95 -7.15
C THR A 407 2.06 7.95 -6.41
N ARG A 408 1.67 8.31 -5.18
CA ARG A 408 2.38 9.21 -4.29
C ARG A 408 2.54 8.53 -2.93
N GLY A 409 3.78 8.29 -2.53
CA GLY A 409 4.08 7.85 -1.18
C GLY A 409 5.16 8.67 -0.50
N MET A 410 5.82 8.04 0.47
CA MET A 410 6.84 8.68 1.29
C MET A 410 8.28 8.32 0.93
N MET A 411 8.49 7.30 0.10
CA MET A 411 9.81 6.80 -0.26
C MET A 411 10.39 7.69 -1.38
N HIS A 412 11.35 8.52 -1.00
CA HIS A 412 12.02 9.45 -1.91
C HIS A 412 13.15 8.80 -2.71
N THR A 413 13.58 7.60 -2.29
CA THR A 413 14.61 6.81 -2.98
C THR A 413 14.13 5.38 -3.09
N VAL A 414 13.93 4.90 -4.32
CA VAL A 414 13.49 3.53 -4.54
C VAL A 414 14.64 2.57 -4.24
N PRO A 415 14.48 1.62 -3.31
CA PRO A 415 15.48 0.60 -2.99
C PRO A 415 15.74 -0.31 -4.18
N LYS A 416 16.95 -0.84 -4.22
CA LYS A 416 17.40 -1.78 -5.26
C LYS A 416 18.10 -2.94 -4.60
N SER A 417 17.76 -4.17 -4.97
CA SER A 417 18.50 -5.35 -4.49
C SER A 417 19.94 -5.35 -5.06
N PRO A 418 20.95 -5.75 -4.26
CA PRO A 418 20.85 -6.26 -2.89
C PRO A 418 20.99 -5.19 -1.78
N ASP A 419 20.98 -3.91 -2.12
CA ASP A 419 21.61 -2.85 -1.33
C ASP A 419 20.64 -2.11 -0.38
N PHE A 420 19.77 -2.84 0.32
CA PHE A 420 18.86 -2.22 1.29
C PHE A 420 18.39 -3.17 2.40
N LYS A 421 18.02 -2.57 3.54
CA LYS A 421 17.45 -3.24 4.71
C LYS A 421 16.15 -2.58 5.13
N VAL A 422 15.25 -3.36 5.72
CA VAL A 422 14.00 -2.87 6.32
C VAL A 422 14.03 -3.11 7.82
N VAL A 423 13.79 -2.05 8.59
CA VAL A 423 13.71 -2.10 10.05
C VAL A 423 12.27 -1.90 10.48
N VAL A 424 11.66 -2.93 11.07
CA VAL A 424 10.26 -2.88 11.53
C VAL A 424 10.16 -3.25 13.00
N SER A 425 9.29 -2.59 13.76
CA SER A 425 8.89 -3.01 15.11
C SER A 425 7.41 -3.35 15.11
N LEU A 426 7.12 -4.65 15.32
CA LEU A 426 5.82 -5.26 15.12
C LEU A 426 5.40 -6.02 16.38
N ASP A 427 4.13 -5.86 16.77
CA ASP A 427 3.47 -6.66 17.79
C ASP A 427 2.12 -7.15 17.25
N VAL A 428 2.02 -8.46 17.01
CA VAL A 428 0.77 -9.11 16.60
C VAL A 428 -0.02 -9.45 17.86
N ILE A 429 -1.15 -8.78 18.06
CA ILE A 429 -2.01 -8.94 19.24
C ILE A 429 -3.00 -10.09 19.01
N ARG A 430 -3.54 -10.20 17.78
CA ARG A 430 -4.45 -11.26 17.36
C ARG A 430 -4.20 -11.65 15.90
N GLY A 431 -4.15 -12.94 15.63
CA GLY A 431 -3.61 -13.50 14.39
C GLY A 431 -4.56 -13.73 13.22
N GLY A 432 -5.86 -13.38 13.30
CA GLY A 432 -6.80 -13.51 12.17
C GLY A 432 -7.14 -14.96 11.73
N GLY A 433 -6.89 -15.95 12.58
CA GLY A 433 -7.18 -17.36 12.30
C GLY A 433 -6.18 -18.03 11.34
N SER A 434 -6.43 -19.30 11.00
CA SER A 434 -5.52 -20.11 10.16
C SER A 434 -5.49 -19.72 8.69
N LYS A 435 -6.33 -18.77 8.29
CA LYS A 435 -6.40 -18.20 6.93
C LYS A 435 -5.75 -16.82 6.82
N SER A 436 -5.23 -16.27 7.93
CA SER A 436 -4.52 -15.00 7.93
C SER A 436 -3.10 -15.20 7.41
N GLN A 437 -2.85 -14.77 6.18
CA GLN A 437 -1.50 -14.56 5.67
C GLN A 437 -1.01 -13.21 6.19
N PHE A 438 -0.39 -13.23 7.36
CA PHE A 438 0.19 -12.04 7.95
C PHE A 438 1.60 -11.84 7.42
N TYR A 439 1.81 -10.81 6.61
CA TYR A 439 3.10 -10.47 6.03
C TYR A 439 3.89 -9.60 7.01
N LEU A 440 4.98 -10.16 7.55
CA LEU A 440 6.00 -9.37 8.26
C LEU A 440 6.63 -8.34 7.32
N LEU A 441 6.79 -8.73 6.07
CA LEU A 441 7.24 -7.88 4.99
C LEU A 441 6.68 -8.42 3.67
N ASP A 442 6.04 -7.55 2.92
CA ASP A 442 5.75 -7.71 1.51
C ASP A 442 6.46 -6.57 0.77
N ILE A 443 7.28 -6.91 -0.23
CA ILE A 443 7.90 -5.92 -1.11
C ILE A 443 7.41 -6.14 -2.54
N GLY A 444 6.93 -5.05 -3.16
CA GLY A 444 6.39 -5.06 -4.52
C GLY A 444 7.30 -4.36 -5.51
N GLY A 445 7.52 -4.98 -6.68
CA GLY A 445 8.35 -4.48 -7.78
C GLY A 445 7.72 -4.70 -9.16
N CYS A 446 8.29 -4.09 -10.19
CA CYS A 446 7.83 -4.27 -11.57
C CYS A 446 8.98 -4.26 -12.58
N TRP A 447 9.05 -5.31 -13.40
CA TRP A 447 9.89 -5.36 -14.60
C TRP A 447 9.29 -6.32 -15.65
N LYS A 448 9.72 -6.22 -16.90
CA LYS A 448 9.29 -7.13 -17.96
C LYS A 448 10.08 -8.43 -17.92
N ASN A 449 9.57 -9.50 -18.54
CA ASN A 449 10.26 -10.79 -18.63
C ASN A 449 11.58 -10.72 -19.41
N ASP A 450 11.78 -9.69 -20.24
CA ASP A 450 13.01 -9.43 -20.98
C ASP A 450 14.03 -8.56 -20.20
N GLY A 451 13.70 -8.19 -18.95
CA GLY A 451 14.58 -7.46 -18.04
C GLY A 451 14.47 -5.95 -18.14
N ASN A 452 13.70 -5.43 -19.11
CA ASN A 452 13.43 -4.01 -19.21
C ASN A 452 12.54 -3.52 -18.05
N PRO A 453 12.66 -2.25 -17.64
CA PRO A 453 11.74 -1.65 -16.70
C PRO A 453 10.30 -1.68 -17.21
N CYS A 454 9.33 -1.74 -16.28
CA CYS A 454 7.93 -1.54 -16.61
C CYS A 454 7.67 -0.15 -17.18
N ASN A 455 6.67 -0.04 -18.05
CA ASN A 455 6.31 1.22 -18.72
C ASN A 455 4.80 1.48 -18.77
N GLY A 456 4.00 0.70 -18.03
CA GLY A 456 2.54 0.76 -18.03
C GLY A 456 1.89 -0.11 -19.11
N ASP A 457 2.67 -0.93 -19.84
CA ASP A 457 2.13 -1.88 -20.81
C ASP A 457 1.67 -3.16 -20.11
N LEU A 458 0.35 -3.26 -19.89
CA LEU A 458 -0.29 -4.40 -19.23
C LEU A 458 -0.01 -5.76 -19.92
N ALA A 459 0.44 -5.75 -21.18
CA ALA A 459 0.78 -6.97 -21.90
C ALA A 459 2.10 -7.59 -21.46
N THR A 460 3.08 -6.74 -21.22
CA THR A 460 4.48 -7.13 -21.07
C THR A 460 5.04 -6.83 -19.67
N ASP A 461 4.44 -5.88 -18.95
CA ASP A 461 4.77 -5.60 -17.57
C ASP A 461 4.40 -6.79 -16.67
N VAL A 462 5.24 -7.02 -15.66
CA VAL A 462 5.03 -8.06 -14.67
C VAL A 462 5.32 -7.49 -13.29
N THR A 463 4.30 -7.51 -12.43
CA THR A 463 4.45 -7.18 -11.02
C THR A 463 4.97 -8.37 -10.25
N ARG A 464 5.86 -8.14 -9.31
CA ARG A 464 6.53 -9.19 -8.56
C ARG A 464 6.54 -8.87 -7.08
N TYR A 465 6.36 -9.92 -6.29
CA TYR A 465 6.28 -9.81 -4.85
C TYR A 465 7.23 -10.79 -4.17
N SER A 466 7.78 -10.35 -3.03
CA SER A 466 8.53 -11.18 -2.10
C SER A 466 7.92 -11.00 -0.72
N GLU A 467 7.25 -12.04 -0.23
CA GLU A 467 6.35 -11.98 0.92
C GLU A 467 6.81 -12.95 2.01
N MET A 468 6.94 -12.47 3.25
CA MET A 468 7.24 -13.31 4.42
C MET A 468 6.00 -13.46 5.30
N ILE A 469 5.37 -14.63 5.27
CA ILE A 469 4.19 -14.95 6.09
C ILE A 469 4.62 -15.47 7.46
N ILE A 470 4.22 -14.82 8.56
CA ILE A 470 4.65 -15.21 9.91
C ILE A 470 3.60 -15.95 10.75
N ASN A 471 2.39 -16.15 10.22
CA ASN A 471 1.37 -16.96 10.88
C ASN A 471 1.82 -18.44 10.92
N PRO A 472 2.04 -19.04 12.11
CA PRO A 472 2.54 -20.41 12.25
C PRO A 472 1.56 -21.47 11.72
N ASP A 473 0.27 -21.14 11.63
CA ASP A 473 -0.78 -22.04 11.15
C ASP A 473 -0.79 -22.19 9.61
N ILE A 474 0.01 -21.38 8.89
CA ILE A 474 0.15 -21.49 7.45
C ILE A 474 1.14 -22.60 7.11
N ASP A 475 0.66 -23.59 6.37
CA ASP A 475 1.47 -24.69 5.88
C ASP A 475 2.07 -24.39 4.50
N SER A 476 3.18 -25.05 4.19
CA SER A 476 3.79 -24.96 2.86
C SER A 476 2.92 -25.67 1.83
N TRP A 477 2.64 -24.99 0.70
CA TRP A 477 2.08 -25.63 -0.48
C TRP A 477 3.16 -26.08 -1.46
N CYS A 478 4.37 -25.54 -1.35
CA CYS A 478 5.53 -26.05 -2.06
C CYS A 478 6.03 -27.33 -1.36
N ALA A 479 5.70 -28.51 -1.89
CA ALA A 479 6.15 -29.77 -1.33
C ALA A 479 6.68 -30.74 -2.41
N PRO A 480 7.36 -31.84 -2.01
CA PRO A 480 7.91 -32.82 -2.96
C PRO A 480 6.88 -33.44 -3.93
N ASP A 481 5.60 -33.45 -3.55
CA ASP A 481 4.48 -33.96 -4.36
C ASP A 481 3.71 -32.85 -5.11
N SER A 482 4.08 -31.59 -4.90
CA SER A 482 3.43 -30.38 -5.45
C SER A 482 4.48 -29.38 -5.96
N ILE A 483 5.50 -29.90 -6.64
CA ILE A 483 6.66 -29.13 -7.15
C ILE A 483 6.29 -28.03 -8.17
N ASP A 484 5.06 -28.04 -8.72
CA ASP A 484 4.55 -26.96 -9.57
C ASP A 484 4.34 -25.64 -8.81
N LEU A 485 4.26 -25.71 -7.47
CA LEU A 485 4.17 -24.59 -6.54
C LEU A 485 5.51 -24.20 -5.92
N CYS A 486 6.60 -24.83 -6.36
CA CYS A 486 7.95 -24.53 -5.89
C CYS A 486 8.74 -23.75 -6.96
N PRO A 487 9.62 -22.82 -6.55
CA PRO A 487 10.53 -22.19 -7.51
C PRO A 487 11.44 -23.25 -8.15
N PRO A 488 11.85 -23.09 -9.43
CA PRO A 488 12.68 -24.08 -10.12
C PRO A 488 13.97 -24.48 -9.39
N TYR A 489 14.54 -23.53 -8.65
CA TYR A 489 15.66 -23.77 -7.76
C TYR A 489 15.63 -22.80 -6.58
N HIS A 490 16.23 -23.24 -5.49
CA HIS A 490 16.58 -22.45 -4.33
C HIS A 490 18.05 -22.01 -4.46
N THR A 491 18.38 -20.80 -4.04
CA THR A 491 19.77 -20.29 -4.00
C THR A 491 20.20 -20.15 -2.54
N THR A 492 21.17 -20.94 -2.10
CA THR A 492 21.66 -20.91 -0.70
C THR A 492 22.39 -19.62 -0.38
N ALA A 493 22.75 -19.45 0.89
CA ALA A 493 23.51 -18.30 1.31
C ALA A 493 24.90 -18.15 0.68
N GLU A 494 25.49 -19.25 0.22
CA GLU A 494 26.77 -19.32 -0.48
C GLU A 494 26.61 -19.21 -2.00
N GLY A 495 25.37 -19.15 -2.50
CA GLY A 495 25.05 -19.07 -3.93
C GLY A 495 24.91 -20.42 -4.64
N GLU A 496 24.87 -21.54 -3.90
CA GLU A 496 24.59 -22.86 -4.49
C GLU A 496 23.14 -22.92 -4.99
N LYS A 497 22.92 -23.39 -6.22
CA LYS A 497 21.58 -23.65 -6.75
C LYS A 497 21.16 -25.08 -6.47
N ILE A 498 20.11 -25.24 -5.69
CA ILE A 498 19.50 -26.53 -5.38
C ILE A 498 18.17 -26.61 -6.15
N HIS A 499 18.08 -27.53 -7.09
CA HIS A 499 16.86 -27.69 -7.88
C HIS A 499 15.74 -28.35 -7.08
N ARG A 500 14.49 -27.95 -7.32
CA ARG A 500 13.28 -28.50 -6.66
C ARG A 500 13.02 -29.99 -6.87
N ASN A 501 13.82 -30.67 -7.69
CA ASN A 501 13.77 -32.13 -7.85
C ASN A 501 14.77 -32.85 -6.94
N ASP A 502 15.74 -32.13 -6.37
CA ASP A 502 16.64 -32.66 -5.33
C ASP A 502 15.91 -32.64 -3.98
N THR A 503 15.00 -33.60 -3.82
CA THR A 503 14.12 -33.71 -2.64
C THR A 503 14.88 -33.87 -1.32
N ALA A 504 16.16 -34.25 -1.37
CA ALA A 504 16.99 -34.44 -0.19
C ALA A 504 17.57 -33.12 0.35
N LYS A 505 17.64 -32.07 -0.48
CA LYS A 505 18.30 -30.80 -0.13
C LYS A 505 17.42 -29.57 -0.31
N PHE A 506 16.42 -29.61 -1.17
CA PHE A 506 15.57 -28.45 -1.42
C PHE A 506 14.75 -28.09 -0.17
N PRO A 507 14.77 -26.84 0.30
CA PRO A 507 14.08 -26.44 1.53
C PRO A 507 12.59 -26.12 1.26
N TYR A 508 11.78 -27.15 1.02
CA TYR A 508 10.35 -27.01 0.69
C TYR A 508 9.58 -26.18 1.72
N ASP A 509 9.82 -26.43 2.99
CA ASP A 509 9.17 -25.77 4.13
C ASP A 509 9.57 -24.30 4.30
N ALA A 510 10.59 -23.82 3.59
CA ALA A 510 10.97 -22.41 3.55
C ALA A 510 10.07 -21.57 2.62
N TYR A 511 9.29 -22.22 1.75
CA TYR A 511 8.40 -21.59 0.77
C TYR A 511 6.96 -21.95 1.08
N HIS A 512 6.06 -20.96 1.09
CA HIS A 512 4.63 -21.24 1.04
C HIS A 512 4.23 -21.59 -0.40
N LEU A 513 4.55 -20.70 -1.34
CA LEU A 513 4.13 -20.76 -2.74
C LEU A 513 5.09 -19.98 -3.63
N TYR A 514 5.39 -20.55 -4.79
CA TYR A 514 5.84 -19.82 -5.98
C TYR A 514 4.80 -19.98 -7.09
N CYS A 515 4.48 -18.89 -7.77
CA CYS A 515 3.69 -18.92 -8.99
C CYS A 515 4.33 -18.03 -10.07
N ALA A 516 4.29 -18.51 -11.31
CA ALA A 516 4.90 -17.85 -12.46
C ALA A 516 3.95 -16.82 -13.10
N PRO A 517 4.48 -15.80 -13.80
CA PRO A 517 3.63 -14.89 -14.54
C PRO A 517 3.02 -15.57 -15.76
N TYR A 518 1.75 -15.29 -16.04
CA TYR A 518 1.02 -15.97 -17.12
C TYR A 518 1.59 -15.66 -18.52
N ASN A 519 2.40 -14.60 -18.66
CA ASN A 519 3.08 -14.21 -19.89
C ASN A 519 4.52 -14.75 -19.97
N ALA A 520 4.93 -15.65 -19.05
CA ALA A 520 6.19 -16.38 -19.13
C ALA A 520 6.16 -17.45 -20.24
N GLN A 521 6.82 -17.19 -21.37
CA GLN A 521 6.79 -18.10 -22.52
C GLN A 521 7.68 -19.34 -22.33
N HIS A 522 8.68 -19.25 -21.45
CA HIS A 522 9.71 -20.27 -21.26
C HIS A 522 9.79 -20.76 -19.80
N ALA A 523 8.71 -20.62 -19.03
CA ALA A 523 8.67 -21.11 -17.65
C ALA A 523 8.97 -22.62 -17.57
N GLU A 524 9.83 -23.00 -16.62
CA GLU A 524 10.26 -24.39 -16.45
C GLU A 524 9.12 -25.26 -15.90
N LYS A 525 8.69 -26.26 -16.68
CA LYS A 525 7.63 -27.19 -16.27
C LYS A 525 8.13 -28.21 -15.23
N PRO A 526 7.28 -28.61 -14.27
CA PRO A 526 5.91 -28.13 -14.05
C PRO A 526 5.90 -26.77 -13.35
N PHE A 527 4.89 -25.95 -13.59
CA PHE A 527 4.70 -24.67 -12.89
C PHE A 527 3.22 -24.35 -12.81
N ARG A 528 2.84 -23.57 -11.80
CA ARG A 528 1.54 -22.90 -11.72
C ARG A 528 1.69 -21.43 -12.08
N VAL A 529 0.68 -20.90 -12.77
CA VAL A 529 0.60 -19.45 -13.02
C VAL A 529 -0.07 -18.76 -11.83
N CYS A 530 0.36 -17.56 -11.49
CA CYS A 530 -0.35 -16.74 -10.52
C CYS A 530 -1.77 -16.45 -11.02
N ASP A 531 -2.65 -16.12 -10.07
CA ASP A 531 -4.00 -15.72 -10.42
C ASP A 531 -3.98 -14.48 -11.34
N ARG A 532 -4.99 -14.37 -12.20
CA ARG A 532 -5.08 -13.31 -13.22
C ARG A 532 -5.96 -12.14 -12.78
N TYR A 533 -6.39 -12.15 -11.53
CA TYR A 533 -7.53 -11.37 -11.04
C TYR A 533 -7.11 -10.39 -9.93
N SER A 534 -5.97 -10.60 -9.29
CA SER A 534 -5.42 -9.70 -8.28
C SER A 534 -4.79 -8.44 -8.90
N ASN A 535 -4.15 -8.52 -10.07
CA ASN A 535 -3.55 -7.35 -10.74
C ASN A 535 -3.79 -7.32 -12.26
N PRO A 536 -3.92 -6.12 -12.87
CA PRO A 536 -4.30 -5.98 -14.28
C PRO A 536 -3.21 -6.44 -15.27
N GLN A 537 -1.94 -6.43 -14.83
CA GLN A 537 -0.81 -7.05 -15.53
C GLN A 537 -0.43 -8.39 -14.88
N ALA A 538 0.44 -9.15 -15.53
CA ALA A 538 0.91 -10.43 -15.00
C ALA A 538 1.63 -10.27 -13.66
N GLN A 539 1.58 -11.33 -12.85
CA GLN A 539 2.12 -11.36 -11.49
C GLN A 539 3.07 -12.53 -11.31
N GLU A 540 4.08 -12.35 -10.48
CA GLU A 540 4.94 -13.43 -9.99
C GLU A 540 5.08 -13.29 -8.47
N LEU A 541 4.81 -14.38 -7.73
CA LEU A 541 4.86 -14.36 -6.27
C LEU A 541 5.95 -15.30 -5.76
N GLN A 542 6.70 -14.81 -4.77
CA GLN A 542 7.55 -15.61 -3.89
C GLN A 542 7.04 -15.46 -2.47
N GLN A 543 6.21 -16.39 -2.01
CA GLN A 543 5.71 -16.43 -0.64
C GLN A 543 6.59 -17.36 0.20
N LEU A 544 7.14 -16.83 1.27
CA LEU A 544 8.12 -17.47 2.14
C LEU A 544 7.51 -17.74 3.51
N LEU A 545 8.05 -18.76 4.17
CA LEU A 545 7.71 -19.13 5.55
C LEU A 545 8.95 -19.03 6.47
N PRO A 546 8.76 -18.82 7.78
CA PRO A 546 9.83 -18.81 8.77
C PRO A 546 10.68 -20.07 8.69
N HIS A 547 11.97 -19.89 8.40
CA HIS A 547 12.89 -21.00 8.19
C HIS A 547 14.34 -20.54 8.41
N ALA A 548 15.21 -21.47 8.85
CA ALA A 548 16.60 -21.18 9.19
C ALA A 548 17.40 -20.61 8.00
N GLU A 549 17.02 -20.96 6.77
CA GLU A 549 17.61 -20.44 5.53
C GLU A 549 17.50 -18.92 5.43
N TRP A 550 16.45 -18.31 5.99
CA TRP A 550 16.23 -16.86 5.95
C TRP A 550 16.83 -16.13 7.15
N ALA A 551 17.16 -16.86 8.22
CA ALA A 551 17.62 -16.27 9.48
C ALA A 551 18.93 -15.47 9.35
N VAL A 552 19.81 -15.87 8.43
CA VAL A 552 21.02 -15.13 8.06
C VAL A 552 20.72 -13.70 7.57
N HIS A 553 19.51 -13.45 7.05
CA HIS A 553 19.04 -12.15 6.61
C HIS A 553 18.19 -11.42 7.67
N GLY A 554 18.20 -11.89 8.92
CA GLY A 554 17.41 -11.31 10.00
C GLY A 554 15.94 -11.69 10.00
N TYR A 555 15.50 -12.56 9.09
CA TYR A 555 14.11 -13.04 9.04
C TYR A 555 13.83 -14.12 10.11
N PRO A 556 12.54 -14.42 10.39
CA PRO A 556 12.15 -15.49 11.32
C PRO A 556 12.80 -16.83 11.00
N ALA A 557 13.41 -17.47 12.01
CA ALA A 557 14.14 -18.72 11.82
C ALA A 557 13.24 -19.96 11.90
N LYS A 558 12.07 -19.84 12.53
CA LYS A 558 11.10 -20.92 12.75
C LYS A 558 9.69 -20.37 12.90
N LYS A 559 8.70 -21.21 12.63
CA LYS A 559 7.28 -20.89 12.84
C LYS A 559 7.03 -20.37 14.26
N GLY A 560 6.28 -19.28 14.37
CA GLY A 560 5.92 -18.63 15.63
C GLY A 560 6.85 -17.51 16.08
N ASP A 561 8.05 -17.36 15.50
CA ASP A 561 8.90 -16.19 15.75
C ASP A 561 8.21 -14.90 15.24
N GLY A 562 8.05 -13.90 16.10
CA GLY A 562 7.36 -12.64 15.78
C GLY A 562 5.84 -12.71 15.77
N TRP A 563 5.26 -13.84 16.19
CA TRP A 563 3.82 -14.03 16.24
C TRP A 563 3.21 -13.57 17.58
N VAL A 564 1.96 -13.96 17.84
CA VAL A 564 1.20 -13.54 19.03
C VAL A 564 1.95 -13.81 20.33
N GLY A 565 2.17 -12.74 21.11
CA GLY A 565 2.91 -12.79 22.37
C GLY A 565 4.44 -12.66 22.22
N ASP A 566 4.93 -12.43 21.01
CA ASP A 566 6.36 -12.33 20.67
C ASP A 566 6.64 -11.05 19.88
N ALA A 567 6.33 -9.90 20.49
CA ALA A 567 6.61 -8.58 19.92
C ALA A 567 8.11 -8.38 19.69
N ARG A 568 8.50 -7.97 18.47
CA ARG A 568 9.91 -7.89 18.07
C ARG A 568 10.22 -6.67 17.22
N LYS A 569 11.48 -6.25 17.33
CA LYS A 569 12.14 -5.41 16.34
C LYS A 569 12.92 -6.32 15.39
N TRP A 570 12.67 -6.13 14.11
CA TRP A 570 13.33 -6.83 13.01
C TRP A 570 14.27 -5.88 12.27
N GLU A 571 15.43 -6.41 11.87
CA GLU A 571 16.35 -5.77 10.92
C GLU A 571 16.54 -6.75 9.76
N LEU A 572 15.72 -6.59 8.73
CA LEU A 572 15.59 -7.50 7.61
C LEU A 572 16.52 -7.07 6.49
N ASP A 573 17.44 -7.94 6.08
CA ASP A 573 18.24 -7.75 4.87
C ASP A 573 17.43 -8.13 3.62
N ALA A 574 16.39 -7.33 3.39
CA ALA A 574 15.42 -7.52 2.31
C ALA A 574 16.10 -7.46 0.94
N GLY A 575 17.11 -6.61 0.76
CA GLY A 575 17.89 -6.53 -0.47
C GLY A 575 18.63 -7.83 -0.78
N VAL A 576 19.40 -8.37 0.17
CA VAL A 576 20.14 -9.61 -0.07
C VAL A 576 19.17 -10.78 -0.27
N LEU A 577 18.14 -10.94 0.58
CA LEU A 577 17.17 -12.03 0.42
C LEU A 577 16.49 -11.97 -0.96
N SER A 578 15.93 -10.82 -1.32
CA SER A 578 15.22 -10.65 -2.59
C SER A 578 16.12 -10.81 -3.82
N SER A 579 17.43 -10.64 -3.70
CA SER A 579 18.39 -10.92 -4.78
C SER A 579 18.62 -12.42 -5.04
N ARG A 580 18.40 -13.27 -4.02
CA ARG A 580 18.60 -14.72 -4.05
C ARG A 580 17.37 -15.48 -4.51
N LEU A 581 16.20 -14.90 -4.29
CA LEU A 581 14.93 -15.46 -4.75
C LEU A 581 14.92 -15.60 -6.27
N TYR A 582 14.27 -16.67 -6.72
CA TYR A 582 14.01 -16.91 -8.12
C TYR A 582 12.94 -15.92 -8.62
N PHE A 583 13.21 -15.23 -9.73
CA PHE A 583 12.18 -14.55 -10.50
C PHE A 583 12.42 -14.88 -11.98
N TYR A 584 11.36 -15.18 -12.70
CA TYR A 584 11.36 -15.61 -14.07
C TYR A 584 11.91 -14.51 -14.97
N GLN A 585 12.74 -14.93 -15.92
CA GLN A 585 13.40 -14.11 -16.91
C GLN A 585 13.47 -14.91 -18.22
N ASP A 586 13.19 -14.27 -19.35
CA ASP A 586 13.26 -14.90 -20.67
C ASP A 586 14.71 -15.32 -20.98
N PRO A 587 14.95 -16.55 -21.48
CA PRO A 587 16.29 -17.02 -21.81
C PRO A 587 17.03 -16.09 -22.78
N GLY A 588 18.29 -15.79 -22.48
CA GLY A 588 19.15 -14.97 -23.33
C GLY A 588 18.91 -13.45 -23.22
N THR A 589 18.03 -13.00 -22.34
CA THR A 589 17.80 -11.57 -22.09
C THR A 589 18.70 -11.03 -20.97
N PRO A 590 18.97 -9.71 -20.93
CA PRO A 590 19.71 -9.09 -19.83
C PRO A 590 19.01 -9.29 -18.48
N ALA A 591 19.78 -9.43 -17.40
CA ALA A 591 19.20 -9.54 -16.06
C ALA A 591 18.46 -8.25 -15.67
N ALA A 592 17.25 -8.40 -15.15
CA ALA A 592 16.47 -7.27 -14.63
C ALA A 592 17.16 -6.59 -13.44
N VAL A 593 17.02 -5.27 -13.37
CA VAL A 593 17.32 -4.51 -12.16
C VAL A 593 16.11 -4.58 -11.23
N ARG A 594 16.26 -5.20 -10.06
CA ARG A 594 15.18 -5.38 -9.08
C ARG A 594 15.02 -4.12 -8.23
N MET A 595 13.98 -3.34 -8.52
CA MET A 595 13.60 -2.15 -7.76
C MET A 595 12.29 -2.40 -7.03
N TRP A 596 12.19 -1.94 -5.79
CA TRP A 596 11.04 -2.22 -4.90
C TRP A 596 10.35 -0.93 -4.46
N PRO A 597 9.50 -0.32 -5.30
CA PRO A 597 8.79 0.92 -4.97
C PRO A 597 7.69 0.77 -3.91
N SER A 598 7.40 -0.43 -3.41
CA SER A 598 6.37 -0.67 -2.38
C SER A 598 6.93 -1.57 -1.29
N VAL A 599 6.73 -1.16 -0.03
CA VAL A 599 7.00 -1.96 1.16
C VAL A 599 5.77 -1.97 2.04
N ASP A 600 5.27 -3.15 2.34
CA ASP A 600 3.98 -3.42 2.95
C ASP A 600 4.14 -4.29 4.21
N VAL A 601 3.37 -3.97 5.26
CA VAL A 601 3.25 -4.80 6.47
C VAL A 601 1.80 -4.85 6.91
N GLY A 602 1.30 -6.05 7.21
CA GLY A 602 -0.08 -6.26 7.65
C GLY A 602 -0.58 -7.64 7.25
N THR A 603 -1.87 -7.79 7.03
CA THR A 603 -2.44 -9.11 6.79
C THR A 603 -3.45 -9.14 5.65
N GLU A 604 -3.44 -10.27 4.95
CA GLU A 604 -4.50 -10.76 4.10
C GLU A 604 -5.21 -11.90 4.82
N VAL A 605 -6.51 -11.78 5.07
CA VAL A 605 -7.34 -12.90 5.53
C VAL A 605 -7.94 -13.55 4.29
N TYR A 606 -7.49 -14.76 3.94
CA TYR A 606 -7.84 -15.40 2.68
C TYR A 606 -9.05 -16.35 2.82
N VAL A 607 -10.21 -15.94 2.29
CA VAL A 607 -11.44 -16.75 2.16
C VAL A 607 -11.78 -17.53 3.45
N SER A 608 -12.00 -16.78 4.54
CA SER A 608 -12.42 -17.37 5.81
C SER A 608 -13.89 -17.81 5.78
N THR A 609 -14.21 -18.91 6.46
CA THR A 609 -15.60 -19.37 6.67
C THR A 609 -16.13 -18.98 8.06
N THR A 610 -15.35 -18.21 8.81
CA THR A 610 -15.65 -17.72 10.16
C THR A 610 -15.29 -16.25 10.24
N SER A 611 -16.00 -15.50 11.09
CA SER A 611 -15.64 -14.11 11.37
C SER A 611 -14.35 -14.06 12.20
N GLU A 612 -13.23 -13.96 11.49
CA GLU A 612 -11.90 -13.84 12.07
C GLU A 612 -11.53 -12.37 12.27
N THR A 613 -10.79 -12.09 13.33
CA THR A 613 -10.26 -10.75 13.61
C THR A 613 -8.75 -10.82 13.78
N ALA A 614 -8.02 -10.00 13.04
CA ALA A 614 -6.61 -9.71 13.22
C ALA A 614 -6.44 -8.34 13.89
N GLU A 615 -5.44 -8.24 14.77
CA GLU A 615 -5.12 -7.01 15.49
C GLU A 615 -3.60 -6.93 15.70
N TRP A 616 -2.99 -5.78 15.39
CA TRP A 616 -1.54 -5.60 15.55
C TRP A 616 -1.16 -4.13 15.73
N THR A 617 0.06 -3.89 16.21
CA THR A 617 0.65 -2.55 16.27
C THR A 617 2.00 -2.48 15.56
N MET A 618 2.27 -1.31 14.97
CA MET A 618 3.55 -0.96 14.37
C MET A 618 4.03 0.38 14.95
N VAL A 619 5.28 0.43 15.42
CA VAL A 619 5.85 1.64 16.06
C VAL A 619 7.08 2.17 15.33
N ARG A 620 7.62 1.39 14.39
CA ARG A 620 8.79 1.78 13.61
C ARG A 620 8.76 1.06 12.28
N LEU A 621 8.90 1.82 11.21
CA LEU A 621 9.26 1.32 9.90
C LEU A 621 10.30 2.27 9.32
N ASP A 622 11.43 1.73 8.90
CA ASP A 622 12.52 2.46 8.27
C ASP A 622 13.11 1.59 7.17
N GLU A 623 13.45 2.20 6.05
CA GLU A 623 14.11 1.52 4.94
C GLU A 623 15.45 2.16 4.72
N GLN A 624 16.52 1.38 4.82
CA GLN A 624 17.89 1.87 4.82
C GLN A 624 18.62 1.38 3.58
N VAL A 625 18.97 2.32 2.71
CA VAL A 625 19.74 2.06 1.49
C VAL A 625 21.23 2.18 1.80
N VAL A 626 22.01 1.24 1.27
CA VAL A 626 23.46 1.18 1.44
C VAL A 626 24.13 2.10 0.41
N TYR A 627 24.88 3.09 0.86
CA TYR A 627 25.70 3.95 0.00
C TYR A 627 27.19 3.60 0.16
N ASP A 628 27.85 3.21 -0.94
CA ASP A 628 29.31 3.11 -0.97
C ASP A 628 29.91 4.48 -1.30
N SER A 629 30.44 5.15 -0.27
CA SER A 629 31.12 6.44 -0.38
C SER A 629 32.41 6.40 -1.22
N ARG A 630 32.89 5.21 -1.63
CA ARG A 630 34.07 5.03 -2.50
C ARG A 630 33.74 5.10 -3.99
N ILE A 631 32.47 4.96 -4.37
CA ILE A 631 32.02 5.18 -5.74
C ILE A 631 31.61 6.65 -5.82
N GLY A 632 32.55 7.49 -6.24
CA GLY A 632 32.31 8.91 -6.46
C GLY A 632 31.06 9.11 -7.31
N VAL A 633 30.18 9.98 -6.83
CA VAL A 633 28.92 10.37 -7.45
C VAL A 633 29.18 10.89 -8.87
N GLU A 634 29.03 10.05 -9.89
CA GLU A 634 28.59 10.54 -11.18
C GLU A 634 27.11 10.90 -11.03
N ASN A 635 26.87 12.20 -11.00
CA ASN A 635 25.56 12.82 -10.92
C ASN A 635 24.50 12.04 -11.70
N CYS A 636 23.56 11.37 -11.00
CA CYS A 636 22.22 11.15 -11.52
C CYS A 636 21.51 12.52 -11.63
N LYS A 637 21.94 13.32 -12.61
CA LYS A 637 21.08 14.34 -13.19
C LYS A 637 19.98 13.58 -13.93
N TRP A 638 18.79 13.60 -13.37
CA TRP A 638 17.58 13.37 -14.15
C TRP A 638 17.60 14.35 -15.32
N ASP A 639 17.82 13.83 -16.53
CA ASP A 639 17.98 14.62 -17.73
C ASP A 639 16.61 15.21 -18.12
N ARG A 640 16.31 16.41 -17.63
CA ARG A 640 15.25 17.24 -18.18
C ARG A 640 15.73 17.75 -19.54
N LYS A 641 15.40 17.03 -20.62
CA LYS A 641 14.93 17.56 -21.93
C LYS A 641 15.07 16.50 -23.02
N LEU A 642 13.93 16.00 -23.48
CA LEU A 642 13.74 15.60 -24.87
C LEU A 642 12.41 16.21 -25.34
N GLN A 643 12.44 17.52 -25.59
CA GLN A 643 11.44 18.13 -26.47
C GLN A 643 11.86 17.79 -27.91
N VAL A 644 11.18 16.81 -28.50
CA VAL A 644 11.21 16.63 -29.95
C VAL A 644 10.21 17.62 -30.54
N SER A 645 10.71 18.72 -31.08
CA SER A 645 9.96 19.59 -31.96
C SER A 645 9.79 18.89 -33.32
N VAL A 646 8.57 18.45 -33.63
CA VAL A 646 8.19 18.10 -34.99
C VAL A 646 7.77 19.39 -35.69
N SER A 647 8.65 19.91 -36.55
CA SER A 647 8.29 20.91 -37.55
C SER A 647 7.51 20.23 -38.66
N VAL A 648 6.27 20.67 -38.87
CA VAL A 648 5.47 20.35 -40.05
C VAL A 648 5.85 21.36 -41.13
N GLU A 649 6.41 20.88 -42.24
CA GLU A 649 6.26 21.51 -43.56
C GLU A 649 5.09 20.87 -44.29
#